data_AF-A0AAV9WMX7-F1
#
_entry.id   AF-A0AAV9WMX7-F1
#
_cell.length_a   1.000
_cell.length_b   1.000
_cell.length_c   1.000
_cell.angle_alpha   90.00
_cell.angle_beta   90.00
_cell.angle_gamma   90.00
#
_symmetry.space_group_name_H-M   'P 1'
#
loop_
_entity.id
_entity.type
_entity.pdbx_description
1 polymer ?
#
loop_
_entity_poly.entity_id
_entity_poly.type
_entity_poly.pdbx_seq_one_letter_code
_entity_poly.pdbx_strand_id
1 'polypeptide(L)'
;MHISSILLTSLIWTSTASNIPDQTLLAAEIQRASNQSLLWGPYNPSLYFGMRPRVPKSLSVGLIWGNLDTYAQAQKSIRHTCEQSDDMKGYGWVEYDVRTGGKQVIHDQANFVDIEIELVKVPGGRNGGSWGARVRGKPRDDAPGPVKSTVFFWAMNEDEDGELLLQNEPDPKGLKGPVHFKGNVEGLDEFHIEVTEGQGDPIPHAQLDSRLGEIETEHDISRSLYRAGNYPAEHIWRTKNIIFAELKGRFDGLMEKFGRENLPPPWQALTFAPSYVEEGKEANVHLVQRVYEGPFEFDILFSSDSAAKPMTSDVLTEKIKENTESFNTRFAKTFKRYPPFDTPKYSAFAKDLFSNLLGGIGFFHGTSIVDRSEYPEDEEGFWEPAKLNREKGLGQLEGPTSLFTSVPSRQFFPRGFLWDEGFHLLPVIEWDVDVAMEIVRSWFNLIDADGWIAREQILGEEARSKVPKEFQTQYPHYANPPTLLLVLTRFIEKWSSTTDFPDLTGELSQIMEKFSEFGGGGSGGISHAILASAGSYLKNIYPLLRRQYYWFRETQSGDIRGYDRTAFSMKEGYRWRGRAPGYCLTSGIDDYPRAEPPHPSELHVDLISWMGFSARLMKTIATAISETDDAEDYGKHEEAILRNIDDLHWNKDAGCYCDATVDSFEENVHVCHVGYVSIFPFLLGLVRDDDKLKSILEIIGDEEQLWSPFGLRSLSRKDEFYSKGENYWRGSVWVNMNYLAILRLKEYGSVKGPNQKKAAKLYAELRKNVVNNVYRVWEETGFAWEQYEQEKGNGKGVQHFLGWTSLVVNIMALPETVEIVPVPGHDEL
;
A
#
# COMPACT_ATOMS: atom_id res chain seq x y z
N MET A 1 -59.35 18.57 4.79
CA MET A 1 -60.15 19.57 5.54
C MET A 1 -59.19 20.58 6.14
N HIS A 2 -59.53 21.87 6.04
CA HIS A 2 -58.90 23.05 6.64
C HIS A 2 -57.65 23.65 5.95
N ILE A 3 -57.83 24.72 5.14
CA ILE A 3 -57.85 26.19 5.49
C ILE A 3 -56.39 26.69 5.54
N SER A 4 -55.91 27.72 4.83
CA SER A 4 -56.54 28.77 4.02
C SER A 4 -55.54 29.49 3.09
N SER A 5 -56.14 30.08 2.06
CA SER A 5 -55.76 31.10 1.07
C SER A 5 -54.85 32.31 1.43
N ILE A 6 -54.05 32.68 0.40
CA ILE A 6 -53.84 34.03 -0.22
C ILE A 6 -52.97 35.06 0.51
N LEU A 7 -51.84 35.47 -0.11
CA LEU A 7 -51.67 36.80 -0.77
C LEU A 7 -50.33 36.95 -1.53
N LEU A 8 -50.43 37.36 -2.79
CA LEU A 8 -49.36 37.95 -3.63
C LEU A 8 -48.96 39.33 -3.09
N THR A 9 -47.68 39.72 -3.16
CA THR A 9 -47.16 40.80 -4.04
C THR A 9 -45.66 41.08 -3.84
N SER A 10 -44.90 40.83 -4.91
CA SER A 10 -43.78 41.61 -5.47
C SER A 10 -42.86 42.46 -4.59
N LEU A 11 -41.55 42.19 -4.63
CA LEU A 11 -40.56 43.23 -4.98
C LEU A 11 -39.27 42.60 -5.51
N ILE A 12 -38.96 42.95 -6.76
CA ILE A 12 -37.71 42.67 -7.46
C ILE A 12 -36.62 43.49 -6.78
N TRP A 13 -35.61 42.81 -6.23
CA TRP A 13 -34.26 43.35 -6.06
C TRP A 13 -33.32 42.42 -6.81
N THR A 14 -32.82 42.92 -7.93
CA THR A 14 -31.68 42.37 -8.65
C THR A 14 -30.44 42.50 -7.77
N SER A 15 -30.00 41.41 -7.16
CA SER A 15 -28.59 41.20 -6.88
C SER A 15 -28.11 40.07 -7.78
N THR A 16 -27.01 40.33 -8.47
CA THR A 16 -26.29 39.41 -9.34
C THR A 16 -25.88 38.17 -8.54
N ALA A 17 -26.71 37.13 -8.59
CA ALA A 17 -26.33 35.80 -8.16
C ALA A 17 -25.30 35.27 -9.16
N SER A 18 -24.10 35.04 -8.67
CA SER A 18 -23.03 34.37 -9.36
C SER A 18 -23.46 32.95 -9.78
N ASN A 19 -23.18 32.59 -11.04
CA ASN A 19 -23.41 31.28 -11.66
C ASN A 19 -22.53 30.15 -11.07
N ILE A 20 -22.52 29.97 -9.74
CA ILE A 20 -21.68 28.98 -9.03
C ILE A 20 -22.35 27.59 -8.77
N PRO A 21 -23.68 27.36 -8.93
CA PRO A 21 -24.24 26.02 -8.65
C PRO A 21 -23.80 24.90 -9.62
N ASP A 22 -23.42 25.23 -10.86
CA ASP A 22 -23.24 24.25 -11.95
C ASP A 22 -21.87 23.54 -11.91
N GLN A 23 -20.80 24.29 -11.62
CA GLN A 23 -19.44 23.74 -11.54
C GLN A 23 -19.21 22.83 -10.33
N THR A 24 -19.89 23.10 -9.21
CA THR A 24 -19.75 22.29 -7.98
C THR A 24 -20.44 20.94 -8.13
N LEU A 25 -21.61 20.90 -8.78
CA LEU A 25 -22.33 19.67 -9.09
C LEU A 25 -21.53 18.78 -10.05
N LEU A 26 -20.95 19.38 -11.09
CA LEU A 26 -20.14 18.68 -12.06
C LEU A 26 -18.84 18.11 -11.46
N ALA A 27 -18.14 18.87 -10.61
CA ALA A 27 -16.97 18.38 -9.89
C ALA A 27 -17.31 17.18 -8.99
N ALA A 28 -18.46 17.23 -8.32
CA ALA A 28 -18.97 16.11 -7.51
C ALA A 28 -19.28 14.88 -8.38
N GLU A 29 -19.80 15.07 -9.59
CA GLU A 29 -20.09 13.99 -10.53
C GLU A 29 -18.82 13.34 -11.10
N ILE A 30 -17.80 14.13 -11.43
CA ILE A 30 -16.49 13.60 -11.87
C ILE A 30 -15.83 12.82 -10.71
N GLN A 31 -15.90 13.35 -9.48
CA GLN A 31 -15.40 12.64 -8.30
C GLN A 31 -16.14 11.31 -8.08
N ARG A 32 -17.46 11.30 -8.29
CA ARG A 32 -18.27 10.08 -8.24
C ARG A 32 -17.77 9.05 -9.26
N ALA A 33 -17.60 9.45 -10.52
CA ALA A 33 -17.06 8.58 -11.56
C ALA A 33 -15.65 8.05 -11.23
N SER A 34 -14.80 8.89 -10.62
CA SER A 34 -13.48 8.50 -10.13
C SER A 34 -13.54 7.42 -9.07
N ASN A 35 -14.38 7.60 -8.06
CA ASN A 35 -14.58 6.59 -7.03
C ASN A 35 -15.18 5.29 -7.58
N GLN A 36 -16.12 5.38 -8.53
CA GLN A 36 -16.72 4.20 -9.17
C GLN A 36 -15.69 3.38 -9.95
N SER A 37 -14.75 4.02 -10.68
CA SER A 37 -13.68 3.29 -11.38
C SER A 37 -12.71 2.55 -10.43
N LEU A 38 -12.68 2.96 -9.16
CA LEU A 38 -11.88 2.35 -8.10
C LEU A 38 -12.68 1.38 -7.24
N LEU A 39 -13.98 1.15 -7.50
CA LEU A 39 -14.83 0.30 -6.66
C LEU A 39 -14.28 -1.12 -6.59
N TRP A 40 -14.02 -1.74 -7.73
CA TRP A 40 -13.49 -3.10 -7.84
C TRP A 40 -11.97 -3.12 -7.99
N GLY A 41 -11.34 -4.09 -7.35
CA GLY A 41 -9.92 -4.38 -7.55
C GLY A 41 -9.50 -5.63 -6.80
N PRO A 42 -8.24 -6.07 -6.99
CA PRO A 42 -7.64 -7.15 -6.24
C PRO A 42 -7.27 -6.70 -4.81
N TYR A 43 -8.25 -6.13 -4.10
CA TYR A 43 -8.04 -5.35 -2.88
C TYR A 43 -7.90 -6.20 -1.62
N ASN A 44 -7.60 -7.50 -1.75
CA ASN A 44 -7.03 -8.31 -0.67
C ASN A 44 -5.58 -8.66 -1.05
N PRO A 45 -4.60 -7.79 -0.74
CA PRO A 45 -3.23 -7.94 -1.21
C PRO A 45 -2.52 -9.16 -0.62
N SER A 46 -3.06 -9.75 0.46
CA SER A 46 -2.52 -10.98 1.05
C SER A 46 -2.68 -12.19 0.15
N LEU A 47 -3.63 -12.18 -0.78
CA LEU A 47 -3.89 -13.28 -1.71
C LEU A 47 -3.01 -13.18 -2.94
N TYR A 48 -2.65 -14.31 -3.55
CA TYR A 48 -2.05 -14.28 -4.89
C TYR A 48 -3.01 -13.66 -5.91
N PHE A 49 -4.29 -14.05 -5.86
CA PHE A 49 -5.36 -13.40 -6.61
C PHE A 49 -6.70 -13.51 -5.89
N GLY A 50 -7.35 -12.37 -5.69
CA GLY A 50 -8.73 -12.29 -5.24
C GLY A 50 -9.28 -10.88 -5.47
N MET A 51 -10.52 -10.79 -5.94
CA MET A 51 -11.23 -9.55 -6.24
C MET A 51 -12.25 -9.25 -5.14
N ARG A 52 -12.31 -7.99 -4.72
CA ARG A 52 -13.36 -7.48 -3.82
C ARG A 52 -13.68 -6.03 -4.14
N PRO A 53 -14.88 -5.54 -3.81
CA PRO A 53 -15.19 -4.13 -3.92
C PRO A 53 -14.70 -3.38 -2.68
N ARG A 54 -14.57 -2.05 -2.79
CA ARG A 54 -14.38 -1.11 -1.66
C ARG A 54 -15.68 -0.90 -0.88
N VAL A 55 -16.37 -1.99 -0.58
CA VAL A 55 -17.62 -2.03 0.19
C VAL A 55 -17.36 -2.91 1.42
N PRO A 56 -17.61 -2.40 2.65
CA PRO A 56 -17.54 -3.21 3.86
C PRO A 56 -18.45 -4.43 3.77
N LYS A 57 -18.03 -5.57 4.33
CA LYS A 57 -18.84 -6.80 4.41
C LYS A 57 -19.58 -7.12 3.10
N SER A 58 -18.82 -7.38 2.04
CA SER A 58 -19.38 -7.56 0.69
C SER A 58 -18.86 -8.84 0.03
N LEU A 59 -19.19 -9.02 -1.24
CA LEU A 59 -18.71 -10.13 -2.06
C LEU A 59 -17.18 -10.10 -2.19
N SER A 60 -16.54 -11.23 -1.91
CA SER A 60 -15.15 -11.50 -2.26
C SER A 60 -15.06 -12.76 -3.10
N VAL A 61 -14.20 -12.75 -4.12
CA VAL A 61 -13.94 -13.92 -4.96
C VAL A 61 -12.45 -14.12 -5.13
N GLY A 62 -12.01 -15.35 -5.38
CA GLY A 62 -10.59 -15.59 -5.60
C GLY A 62 -10.26 -16.98 -6.08
N LEU A 63 -8.94 -17.21 -6.18
CA LEU A 63 -8.38 -18.44 -6.71
C LEU A 63 -7.49 -19.13 -5.68
N ILE A 64 -7.55 -20.44 -5.72
CA ILE A 64 -6.64 -21.34 -5.02
C ILE A 64 -6.21 -22.39 -6.03
N TRP A 65 -4.94 -22.78 -6.04
CA TRP A 65 -4.46 -23.85 -6.91
C TRP A 65 -3.41 -24.70 -6.20
N GLY A 66 -3.10 -25.85 -6.77
CA GLY A 66 -1.97 -26.66 -6.32
C GLY A 66 -1.75 -27.87 -7.20
N ASN A 67 -0.59 -28.51 -7.01
CA ASN A 67 -0.31 -29.83 -7.55
C ASN A 67 -0.56 -30.89 -6.47
N LEU A 68 -1.50 -31.80 -6.70
CA LEU A 68 -1.87 -32.88 -5.78
C LEU A 68 -1.30 -34.25 -6.22
N ASP A 69 0.01 -34.32 -6.45
CA ASP A 69 0.71 -35.56 -6.80
C ASP A 69 0.87 -36.52 -5.61
N THR A 70 1.02 -36.03 -4.38
CA THR A 70 1.19 -36.87 -3.18
C THR A 70 0.31 -36.41 -2.01
N TYR A 71 -0.23 -37.36 -1.24
CA TYR A 71 -1.04 -37.06 -0.04
C TYR A 71 -0.24 -36.30 1.02
N ALA A 72 1.05 -36.59 1.17
CA ALA A 72 1.91 -35.96 2.16
C ALA A 72 2.16 -34.47 1.87
N GLN A 73 2.15 -34.07 0.60
CA GLN A 73 2.43 -32.69 0.18
C GLN A 73 1.18 -31.86 -0.07
N ALA A 74 -0.02 -32.46 -0.07
CA ALA A 74 -1.27 -31.77 -0.40
C ALA A 74 -1.44 -30.43 0.35
N GLN A 75 -1.21 -30.39 1.66
CA GLN A 75 -1.32 -29.15 2.45
C GLN A 75 -0.29 -28.08 2.06
N LYS A 76 0.93 -28.50 1.73
CA LYS A 76 2.02 -27.60 1.33
C LYS A 76 1.89 -27.14 -0.12
N SER A 77 1.27 -27.92 -0.99
CA SER A 77 1.13 -27.62 -2.42
C SER A 77 0.06 -26.57 -2.74
N ILE A 78 -0.94 -26.39 -1.88
CA ILE A 78 -2.06 -25.49 -2.15
C ILE A 78 -1.69 -24.03 -1.86
N ARG A 79 -1.78 -23.17 -2.89
CA ARG A 79 -1.54 -21.73 -2.87
C ARG A 79 -2.82 -20.94 -2.64
N HIS A 80 -2.77 -19.95 -1.77
CA HIS A 80 -3.89 -19.05 -1.51
C HIS A 80 -3.38 -17.65 -1.15
N THR A 81 -2.86 -17.52 0.07
CA THR A 81 -2.14 -16.34 0.55
C THR A 81 -0.70 -16.38 0.06
N CYS A 82 -0.10 -15.20 -0.14
CA CYS A 82 1.31 -15.05 -0.47
C CYS A 82 2.16 -15.45 0.75
N GLU A 83 2.90 -16.54 0.67
CA GLU A 83 3.74 -17.03 1.78
C GLU A 83 5.20 -17.21 1.34
N GLN A 84 6.15 -16.84 2.19
CA GLN A 84 7.58 -17.05 1.90
C GLN A 84 7.93 -18.53 1.71
N SER A 85 7.19 -19.39 2.42
CA SER A 85 7.42 -20.83 2.46
C SER A 85 6.88 -21.58 1.24
N ASP A 86 6.18 -20.88 0.33
CA ASP A 86 5.66 -21.46 -0.92
C ASP A 86 6.76 -21.76 -1.94
N ASP A 87 7.98 -21.22 -1.75
CA ASP A 87 9.13 -21.47 -2.62
C ASP A 87 8.87 -21.06 -4.08
N MET A 88 8.31 -19.86 -4.28
CA MET A 88 8.05 -19.27 -5.58
C MET A 88 9.34 -18.81 -6.25
N LYS A 89 9.49 -19.03 -7.57
CA LYS A 89 10.60 -18.43 -8.34
C LYS A 89 10.44 -16.92 -8.49
N GLY A 90 9.20 -16.44 -8.48
CA GLY A 90 8.83 -15.04 -8.59
C GLY A 90 7.33 -14.93 -8.82
N TYR A 91 6.71 -13.87 -8.32
CA TYR A 91 5.29 -13.61 -8.57
C TYR A 91 5.01 -12.11 -8.47
N GLY A 92 4.03 -11.63 -9.22
CA GLY A 92 3.62 -10.24 -9.14
C GLY A 92 2.98 -9.70 -10.41
N TRP A 93 2.58 -8.44 -10.31
CA TRP A 93 2.05 -7.68 -11.43
C TRP A 93 3.19 -7.17 -12.29
N VAL A 94 3.18 -7.52 -13.58
CA VAL A 94 4.17 -7.01 -14.56
C VAL A 94 3.66 -5.78 -15.31
N GLU A 95 2.33 -5.64 -15.37
CA GLU A 95 1.61 -4.47 -15.84
C GLU A 95 0.36 -4.33 -14.98
N TYR A 96 0.12 -3.18 -14.34
CA TYR A 96 -1.11 -2.99 -13.58
C TYR A 96 -1.48 -1.52 -13.43
N ASP A 97 -2.72 -1.20 -13.74
CA ASP A 97 -3.37 0.08 -13.45
C ASP A 97 -4.60 -0.17 -12.57
N VAL A 98 -4.67 0.52 -11.44
CA VAL A 98 -5.74 0.38 -10.45
C VAL A 98 -7.12 0.61 -11.06
N ARG A 99 -7.25 1.38 -12.16
CA ARG A 99 -8.55 1.70 -12.78
C ARG A 99 -8.98 0.70 -13.84
N THR A 100 -8.05 0.10 -14.57
CA THR A 100 -8.38 -0.71 -15.76
C THR A 100 -7.99 -2.18 -15.63
N GLY A 101 -7.11 -2.54 -14.69
CA GLY A 101 -6.59 -3.90 -14.51
C GLY A 101 -5.17 -4.06 -15.05
N GLY A 102 -4.78 -5.28 -15.41
CA GLY A 102 -3.42 -5.57 -15.85
C GLY A 102 -3.10 -7.06 -15.90
N LYS A 103 -1.81 -7.39 -15.90
CA LYS A 103 -1.28 -8.73 -16.02
C LYS A 103 -0.41 -9.09 -14.81
N GLN A 104 -0.79 -10.18 -14.14
CA GLN A 104 -0.01 -10.81 -13.08
C GLN A 104 0.58 -12.13 -13.58
N VAL A 105 1.84 -12.39 -13.23
CA VAL A 105 2.56 -13.63 -13.54
C VAL A 105 3.05 -14.25 -12.24
N ILE A 106 2.90 -15.57 -12.10
CA ILE A 106 3.28 -16.35 -10.93
C ILE A 106 4.07 -17.56 -11.40
N HIS A 107 5.32 -17.68 -10.98
CA HIS A 107 6.21 -18.77 -11.33
C HIS A 107 6.31 -19.77 -10.16
N ASP A 108 5.33 -20.67 -10.07
CA ASP A 108 5.22 -21.68 -9.00
C ASP A 108 6.09 -22.90 -9.32
N GLN A 109 7.38 -22.76 -9.05
CA GLN A 109 8.37 -23.82 -9.27
C GLN A 109 8.09 -25.07 -8.42
N ALA A 110 7.53 -24.91 -7.22
CA ALA A 110 7.25 -26.03 -6.32
C ALA A 110 6.06 -26.89 -6.80
N ASN A 111 5.11 -26.31 -7.53
CA ASN A 111 4.01 -27.04 -8.19
C ASN A 111 4.25 -27.32 -9.69
N PHE A 112 5.40 -26.92 -10.23
CA PHE A 112 5.76 -27.07 -11.65
C PHE A 112 4.80 -26.39 -12.64
N VAL A 113 4.17 -25.27 -12.24
CA VAL A 113 3.22 -24.52 -13.07
C VAL A 113 3.51 -23.02 -13.03
N ASP A 114 3.48 -22.38 -14.20
CA ASP A 114 3.46 -20.93 -14.30
C ASP A 114 2.01 -20.49 -14.54
N ILE A 115 1.51 -19.54 -13.74
CA ILE A 115 0.17 -18.99 -13.83
C ILE A 115 0.23 -17.55 -14.30
N GLU A 116 -0.61 -17.22 -15.28
CA GLU A 116 -0.83 -15.88 -15.79
C GLU A 116 -2.28 -15.49 -15.57
N ILE A 117 -2.49 -14.29 -15.02
CA ILE A 117 -3.82 -13.73 -14.77
C ILE A 117 -3.91 -12.36 -15.41
N GLU A 118 -4.77 -12.23 -16.42
CA GLU A 118 -5.03 -10.96 -17.12
C GLU A 118 -6.39 -10.42 -16.67
N LEU A 119 -6.35 -9.32 -15.91
CA LEU A 119 -7.51 -8.65 -15.32
C LEU A 119 -7.89 -7.43 -16.17
N VAL A 120 -9.18 -7.30 -16.46
CA VAL A 120 -9.79 -6.13 -17.08
C VAL A 120 -10.92 -5.62 -16.21
N LYS A 121 -11.02 -4.30 -16.07
CA LYS A 121 -12.18 -3.60 -15.52
C LYS A 121 -12.77 -2.67 -16.58
N VAL A 122 -14.08 -2.74 -16.75
CA VAL A 122 -14.86 -1.89 -17.64
C VAL A 122 -15.78 -1.03 -16.79
N PRO A 123 -15.50 0.27 -16.64
CA PRO A 123 -16.36 1.15 -15.87
C PRO A 123 -17.72 1.30 -16.55
N GLY A 124 -18.77 1.47 -15.74
CA GLY A 124 -20.13 1.66 -16.24
C GLY A 124 -21.17 1.46 -15.15
N GLY A 125 -22.43 1.77 -15.48
CA GLY A 125 -23.54 1.64 -14.55
C GLY A 125 -23.42 2.54 -13.33
N ARG A 126 -24.02 2.10 -12.21
CA ARG A 126 -24.07 2.88 -10.96
C ARG A 126 -23.07 2.42 -9.91
N ASN A 127 -22.60 1.18 -10.02
CA ASN A 127 -21.81 0.47 -9.01
C ASN A 127 -20.53 -0.16 -9.62
N GLY A 128 -19.67 0.66 -10.19
CA GLY A 128 -18.30 0.30 -10.56
C GLY A 128 -18.14 -0.52 -11.84
N GLY A 129 -19.23 -0.90 -12.49
CA GLY A 129 -19.24 -1.56 -13.79
C GLY A 129 -18.98 -3.06 -13.71
N SER A 130 -18.22 -3.57 -14.68
CA SER A 130 -17.99 -5.00 -14.88
C SER A 130 -16.49 -5.31 -14.90
N TRP A 131 -16.10 -6.54 -14.62
CA TRP A 131 -14.68 -6.95 -14.68
C TRP A 131 -14.55 -8.40 -15.16
N GLY A 132 -13.42 -8.74 -15.76
CA GLY A 132 -13.12 -10.08 -16.24
C GLY A 132 -11.67 -10.44 -15.94
N ALA A 133 -11.41 -11.68 -15.56
CA ALA A 133 -10.07 -12.20 -15.34
C ALA A 133 -9.87 -13.48 -16.17
N ARG A 134 -8.88 -13.47 -17.07
CA ARG A 134 -8.45 -14.66 -17.80
C ARG A 134 -7.31 -15.31 -17.05
N VAL A 135 -7.47 -16.58 -16.72
CA VAL A 135 -6.51 -17.38 -15.96
C VAL A 135 -5.91 -18.43 -16.88
N ARG A 136 -4.59 -18.42 -17.04
CA ARG A 136 -3.84 -19.44 -17.77
C ARG A 136 -2.88 -20.15 -16.85
N GLY A 137 -2.87 -21.47 -16.87
CA GLY A 137 -1.82 -22.28 -16.26
C GLY A 137 -1.03 -22.99 -17.32
N LYS A 138 0.30 -22.90 -17.27
CA LYS A 138 1.20 -23.61 -18.18
C LYS A 138 2.18 -24.47 -17.35
N PRO A 139 2.22 -25.79 -17.56
CA PRO A 139 3.27 -26.63 -17.01
C PRO A 139 4.64 -26.09 -17.40
N ARG A 140 5.56 -26.09 -16.44
CA ARG A 140 6.92 -25.63 -16.70
C ARG A 140 7.72 -26.67 -17.47
N ASP A 141 8.68 -26.20 -18.25
CA ASP A 141 9.55 -27.06 -19.06
C ASP A 141 10.44 -27.97 -18.20
N ASP A 142 10.63 -27.62 -16.92
CA ASP A 142 11.39 -28.40 -15.92
C ASP A 142 10.51 -29.40 -15.13
N ALA A 143 9.24 -29.56 -15.48
CA ALA A 143 8.35 -30.53 -14.84
C ALA A 143 8.82 -31.98 -15.07
N PRO A 144 8.80 -32.85 -14.04
CA PRO A 144 9.27 -34.24 -14.16
C PRO A 144 8.32 -35.15 -14.96
N GLY A 145 7.12 -34.68 -15.30
CA GLY A 145 6.09 -35.42 -16.02
C GLY A 145 4.84 -34.58 -16.26
N PRO A 146 3.72 -35.19 -16.70
CA PRO A 146 2.45 -34.48 -16.87
C PRO A 146 1.98 -33.85 -15.56
N VAL A 147 1.88 -32.52 -15.53
CA VAL A 147 1.47 -31.77 -14.35
C VAL A 147 -0.04 -31.83 -14.21
N LYS A 148 -0.52 -32.25 -13.03
CA LYS A 148 -1.93 -32.26 -12.66
C LYS A 148 -2.22 -31.10 -11.72
N SER A 149 -2.97 -30.12 -12.19
CA SER A 149 -3.30 -28.92 -11.41
C SER A 149 -4.74 -28.99 -10.94
N THR A 150 -4.96 -28.90 -9.63
CA THR A 150 -6.28 -28.60 -9.08
C THR A 150 -6.41 -27.08 -8.99
N VAL A 151 -7.54 -26.55 -9.42
CA VAL A 151 -7.88 -25.13 -9.30
C VAL A 151 -9.24 -25.02 -8.62
N PHE A 152 -9.32 -24.15 -7.63
CA PHE A 152 -10.54 -23.80 -6.92
C PHE A 152 -10.85 -22.34 -7.18
N PHE A 153 -12.05 -22.08 -7.69
CA PHE A 153 -12.68 -20.77 -7.61
C PHE A 153 -13.54 -20.74 -6.35
N TRP A 154 -13.44 -19.66 -5.58
CA TRP A 154 -14.30 -19.43 -4.43
C TRP A 154 -14.99 -18.07 -4.57
N ALA A 155 -16.25 -18.02 -4.13
CA ALA A 155 -17.03 -16.81 -3.98
C ALA A 155 -17.68 -16.81 -2.60
N MET A 156 -17.50 -15.71 -1.87
CA MET A 156 -17.89 -15.57 -0.48
C MET A 156 -18.66 -14.26 -0.28
N ASN A 157 -19.79 -14.33 0.40
CA ASN A 157 -20.58 -13.16 0.75
C ASN A 157 -20.48 -12.88 2.25
N GLU A 158 -20.04 -11.68 2.61
CA GLU A 158 -20.03 -11.19 4.01
C GLU A 158 -21.27 -10.36 4.34
N ASP A 159 -22.08 -9.98 3.34
CA ASP A 159 -23.31 -9.22 3.54
C ASP A 159 -24.41 -10.15 4.08
N GLU A 160 -24.90 -9.85 5.28
CA GLU A 160 -25.92 -10.63 5.97
C GLU A 160 -27.29 -10.55 5.28
N ASP A 161 -27.56 -9.45 4.53
CA ASP A 161 -28.81 -9.24 3.80
C ASP A 161 -28.65 -9.53 2.28
N GLY A 162 -27.43 -9.85 1.84
CA GLY A 162 -27.10 -10.12 0.44
C GLY A 162 -27.24 -11.59 0.07
N GLU A 163 -27.51 -11.86 -1.21
CA GLU A 163 -27.64 -13.22 -1.75
C GLU A 163 -26.63 -13.50 -2.87
N LEU A 164 -26.20 -14.76 -2.94
CA LEU A 164 -25.45 -15.31 -4.06
C LEU A 164 -26.00 -16.71 -4.39
N LEU A 165 -26.54 -16.86 -5.59
CA LEU A 165 -27.29 -18.04 -6.00
C LEU A 165 -26.65 -18.70 -7.22
N LEU A 166 -26.41 -20.00 -7.13
CA LEU A 166 -26.04 -20.81 -8.28
C LEU A 166 -27.24 -20.94 -9.24
N GLN A 167 -27.02 -20.66 -10.52
CA GLN A 167 -28.05 -20.74 -11.57
C GLN A 167 -28.02 -22.06 -12.35
N ASN A 168 -26.95 -22.85 -12.24
CA ASN A 168 -26.87 -24.15 -12.89
C ASN A 168 -27.83 -25.17 -12.25
N GLU A 169 -28.38 -26.05 -13.09
CA GLU A 169 -29.13 -27.22 -12.64
C GLU A 169 -28.25 -28.17 -11.80
N PRO A 170 -28.66 -28.54 -10.58
CA PRO A 170 -27.93 -29.51 -9.75
C PRO A 170 -27.76 -30.86 -10.44
N ASP A 171 -26.52 -31.37 -10.48
CA ASP A 171 -26.20 -32.73 -10.97
C ASP A 171 -25.28 -33.43 -9.96
N PRO A 172 -25.64 -34.62 -9.44
CA PRO A 172 -24.79 -35.39 -8.52
C PRO A 172 -23.40 -35.71 -9.08
N LYS A 173 -23.23 -35.70 -10.41
CA LYS A 173 -21.94 -35.92 -11.06
C LYS A 173 -21.07 -34.66 -11.18
N GLY A 174 -21.59 -33.50 -10.82
CA GLY A 174 -20.95 -32.20 -11.03
C GLY A 174 -21.56 -31.42 -12.21
N LEU A 175 -21.32 -30.11 -12.21
CA LEU A 175 -21.94 -29.15 -13.11
C LEU A 175 -21.39 -29.28 -14.54
N LYS A 176 -22.29 -29.18 -15.52
CA LYS A 176 -21.95 -29.18 -16.95
C LYS A 176 -21.79 -27.75 -17.47
N GLY A 177 -20.78 -27.53 -18.31
CA GLY A 177 -20.55 -26.24 -18.94
C GLY A 177 -20.06 -25.15 -17.97
N PRO A 178 -20.21 -23.87 -18.34
CA PRO A 178 -19.89 -22.73 -17.49
C PRO A 178 -20.69 -22.74 -16.18
N VAL A 179 -20.07 -22.25 -15.10
CA VAL A 179 -20.74 -22.08 -13.80
C VAL A 179 -21.25 -20.65 -13.68
N HIS A 180 -22.53 -20.49 -13.42
CA HIS A 180 -23.21 -19.20 -13.36
C HIS A 180 -23.74 -18.93 -11.96
N PHE A 181 -23.45 -17.74 -11.46
CA PHE A 181 -24.02 -17.19 -10.25
C PHE A 181 -24.83 -15.93 -10.58
N LYS A 182 -25.93 -15.73 -9.86
CA LYS A 182 -26.64 -14.46 -9.77
C LYS A 182 -26.55 -13.99 -8.32
N GLY A 183 -26.22 -12.74 -8.09
CA GLY A 183 -26.20 -12.19 -6.73
C GLY A 183 -26.77 -10.79 -6.66
N ASN A 184 -27.09 -10.39 -5.45
CA ASN A 184 -27.54 -9.05 -5.10
C ASN A 184 -27.00 -8.74 -3.70
N VAL A 185 -26.12 -7.75 -3.61
CA VAL A 185 -25.39 -7.39 -2.39
C VAL A 185 -25.43 -5.88 -2.25
N GLU A 186 -25.50 -5.36 -1.02
CA GLU A 186 -25.50 -3.92 -0.78
C GLU A 186 -24.30 -3.24 -1.46
N GLY A 187 -24.57 -2.17 -2.19
CA GLY A 187 -23.56 -1.40 -2.93
C GLY A 187 -23.14 -1.99 -4.29
N LEU A 188 -23.66 -3.16 -4.70
CA LEU A 188 -23.38 -3.76 -6.01
C LEU A 188 -24.60 -3.85 -6.95
N ASP A 189 -25.83 -3.68 -6.44
CA ASP A 189 -27.09 -4.03 -7.13
C ASP A 189 -27.09 -5.52 -7.59
N GLU A 190 -28.02 -5.91 -8.46
CA GLU A 190 -28.00 -7.23 -9.12
C GLU A 190 -26.76 -7.38 -10.03
N PHE A 191 -26.16 -8.55 -9.99
CA PHE A 191 -25.00 -8.92 -10.79
C PHE A 191 -24.97 -10.40 -11.15
N HIS A 192 -24.13 -10.73 -12.13
CA HIS A 192 -23.86 -12.09 -12.58
C HIS A 192 -22.36 -12.40 -12.55
N ILE A 193 -22.02 -13.64 -12.16
CA ILE A 193 -20.67 -14.18 -12.28
C ILE A 193 -20.71 -15.42 -13.15
N GLU A 194 -19.85 -15.49 -14.15
CA GLU A 194 -19.63 -16.67 -14.97
C GLU A 194 -18.19 -17.16 -14.81
N VAL A 195 -18.03 -18.43 -14.45
CA VAL A 195 -16.75 -19.15 -14.58
C VAL A 195 -16.87 -20.05 -15.80
N THR A 196 -16.32 -19.60 -16.93
CA THR A 196 -16.39 -20.28 -18.22
C THR A 196 -15.85 -21.72 -18.13
N GLU A 197 -16.31 -22.63 -18.99
CA GLU A 197 -15.77 -24.00 -19.03
C GLU A 197 -14.27 -24.04 -19.35
N GLY A 198 -13.81 -23.09 -20.17
CA GLY A 198 -12.41 -22.92 -20.51
C GLY A 198 -11.89 -23.93 -21.53
N GLN A 199 -10.57 -23.99 -21.66
CA GLN A 199 -9.80 -24.94 -22.46
C GLN A 199 -8.78 -25.64 -21.57
N GLY A 200 -8.49 -26.90 -21.86
CA GLY A 200 -7.51 -27.72 -21.15
C GLY A 200 -7.77 -29.18 -21.42
N ASP A 201 -6.74 -30.03 -21.35
CA ASP A 201 -6.92 -31.45 -21.58
C ASP A 201 -7.68 -32.06 -20.39
N PRO A 202 -8.91 -32.58 -20.59
CA PRO A 202 -9.57 -33.32 -19.54
C PRO A 202 -8.71 -34.54 -19.21
N ILE A 203 -8.62 -34.89 -17.93
CA ILE A 203 -7.86 -36.07 -17.53
C ILE A 203 -8.44 -37.28 -18.29
N PRO A 204 -7.61 -38.01 -19.07
CA PRO A 204 -8.13 -39.12 -19.86
C PRO A 204 -8.84 -40.13 -18.96
N HIS A 205 -10.03 -40.59 -19.35
CA HIS A 205 -10.80 -41.57 -18.57
C HIS A 205 -9.99 -42.85 -18.25
N ALA A 206 -9.02 -43.21 -19.10
CA ALA A 206 -8.12 -44.33 -18.88
C ALA A 206 -7.16 -44.15 -17.67
N GLN A 207 -6.93 -42.91 -17.21
CA GLN A 207 -6.17 -42.60 -16.01
C GLN A 207 -7.03 -42.58 -14.74
N LEU A 208 -8.36 -42.67 -14.86
CA LEU A 208 -9.27 -42.71 -13.72
C LEU A 208 -9.21 -44.06 -13.03
N ASP A 209 -9.24 -44.06 -11.69
CA ASP A 209 -9.32 -45.30 -10.94
C ASP A 209 -10.71 -45.93 -11.15
N SER A 210 -10.76 -47.02 -11.92
CA SER A 210 -12.03 -47.67 -12.27
C SER A 210 -12.82 -48.15 -11.06
N ARG A 211 -12.16 -48.39 -9.92
CA ARG A 211 -12.80 -48.81 -8.66
C ARG A 211 -13.71 -47.73 -8.08
N LEU A 212 -13.47 -46.46 -8.41
CA LEU A 212 -14.33 -45.35 -8.00
C LEU A 212 -15.72 -45.44 -8.65
N GLY A 213 -15.82 -46.00 -9.86
CA GLY A 213 -17.10 -46.22 -10.53
C GLY A 213 -18.03 -47.22 -9.81
N GLU A 214 -17.53 -47.97 -8.82
CA GLU A 214 -18.33 -48.83 -7.94
C GLU A 214 -18.98 -48.07 -6.77
N ILE A 215 -18.68 -46.78 -6.61
CA ILE A 215 -19.37 -45.90 -5.66
C ILE A 215 -20.57 -45.31 -6.39
N GLU A 216 -21.78 -45.63 -5.94
CA GLU A 216 -23.03 -45.16 -6.56
C GLU A 216 -23.12 -43.63 -6.63
N THR A 217 -22.52 -42.96 -5.64
CA THR A 217 -22.45 -41.50 -5.52
C THR A 217 -21.18 -40.89 -6.12
N GLU A 218 -20.44 -41.62 -6.96
CA GLU A 218 -19.19 -41.10 -7.54
C GLU A 218 -19.47 -39.97 -8.53
N HIS A 219 -18.72 -38.88 -8.37
CA HIS A 219 -18.80 -37.74 -9.28
C HIS A 219 -17.82 -37.84 -10.44
N ASP A 220 -18.07 -37.04 -11.46
CA ASP A 220 -17.24 -36.98 -12.66
C ASP A 220 -16.23 -35.84 -12.53
N ILE A 221 -14.97 -36.18 -12.26
CA ILE A 221 -13.92 -35.17 -12.05
C ILE A 221 -13.58 -34.34 -13.30
N SER A 222 -14.07 -34.74 -14.48
CA SER A 222 -13.96 -33.92 -15.69
C SER A 222 -14.91 -32.70 -15.69
N ARG A 223 -15.86 -32.67 -14.74
CA ARG A 223 -16.84 -31.60 -14.58
C ARG A 223 -16.43 -30.62 -13.49
N SER A 224 -17.14 -29.50 -13.43
CA SER A 224 -16.99 -28.54 -12.34
C SER A 224 -17.61 -29.11 -11.06
N LEU A 225 -16.80 -29.35 -10.04
CA LEU A 225 -17.23 -29.91 -8.76
C LEU A 225 -17.63 -28.76 -7.83
N TYR A 226 -18.93 -28.57 -7.68
CA TYR A 226 -19.52 -27.48 -6.91
C TYR A 226 -19.83 -27.88 -5.47
N ARG A 227 -19.55 -26.98 -4.54
CA ARG A 227 -19.92 -27.14 -3.13
C ARG A 227 -20.30 -25.80 -2.54
N ALA A 228 -21.40 -25.77 -1.79
CA ALA A 228 -21.82 -24.62 -1.02
C ALA A 228 -21.96 -24.94 0.46
N GLY A 229 -21.72 -23.94 1.30
CA GLY A 229 -21.88 -24.02 2.75
C GLY A 229 -22.18 -22.65 3.35
N ASN A 230 -22.68 -22.68 4.59
CA ASN A 230 -22.92 -21.48 5.37
C ASN A 230 -21.98 -21.45 6.58
N TYR A 231 -21.18 -20.39 6.71
CA TYR A 231 -20.19 -20.23 7.77
C TYR A 231 -20.33 -18.86 8.43
N PRO A 232 -20.01 -18.72 9.73
CA PRO A 232 -19.99 -17.41 10.37
C PRO A 232 -19.08 -16.42 9.63
N ALA A 233 -19.54 -15.18 9.44
CA ALA A 233 -18.85 -14.14 8.65
C ALA A 233 -17.40 -13.93 9.12
N GLU A 234 -17.15 -13.97 10.43
CA GLU A 234 -15.83 -13.83 11.05
C GLU A 234 -14.83 -14.97 10.73
N HIS A 235 -15.29 -16.04 10.07
CA HIS A 235 -14.49 -17.21 9.75
C HIS A 235 -14.35 -17.47 8.25
N ILE A 236 -15.09 -16.77 7.38
CA ILE A 236 -15.10 -17.09 5.95
C ILE A 236 -13.76 -16.81 5.26
N TRP A 237 -12.99 -15.82 5.76
CA TRP A 237 -11.62 -15.53 5.30
C TRP A 237 -10.66 -16.72 5.46
N ARG A 238 -11.00 -17.71 6.30
CA ARG A 238 -10.23 -18.97 6.46
C ARG A 238 -10.50 -19.95 5.32
N THR A 239 -10.57 -19.46 4.08
CA THR A 239 -10.96 -20.20 2.88
C THR A 239 -10.16 -21.49 2.68
N LYS A 240 -8.84 -21.43 2.87
CA LYS A 240 -7.97 -22.62 2.77
C LYS A 240 -8.38 -23.71 3.78
N ASN A 241 -8.71 -23.34 5.01
CA ASN A 241 -9.17 -24.29 6.03
C ASN A 241 -10.54 -24.87 5.70
N ILE A 242 -11.46 -24.04 5.19
CA ILE A 242 -12.79 -24.48 4.75
C ILE A 242 -12.64 -25.53 3.64
N ILE A 243 -11.85 -25.24 2.59
CA ILE A 243 -11.58 -26.19 1.51
C ILE A 243 -11.03 -27.51 2.05
N PHE A 244 -10.05 -27.48 2.95
CA PHE A 244 -9.51 -28.72 3.52
C PHE A 244 -10.53 -29.50 4.35
N ALA A 245 -11.41 -28.82 5.09
CA ALA A 245 -12.49 -29.47 5.83
C ALA A 245 -13.44 -30.20 4.86
N GLU A 246 -13.81 -29.55 3.75
CA GLU A 246 -14.70 -30.12 2.74
C GLU A 246 -14.04 -31.28 1.96
N LEU A 247 -12.74 -31.18 1.65
CA LEU A 247 -11.99 -32.28 1.03
C LEU A 247 -11.85 -33.49 1.97
N LYS A 248 -11.66 -33.23 3.27
CA LYS A 248 -11.47 -34.28 4.28
C LYS A 248 -12.68 -35.21 4.37
N GLY A 249 -13.89 -34.67 4.30
CA GLY A 249 -15.13 -35.47 4.41
C GLY A 249 -15.19 -36.61 3.38
N ARG A 250 -14.88 -36.33 2.12
CA ARG A 250 -14.80 -37.39 1.09
C ARG A 250 -13.58 -38.28 1.28
N PHE A 251 -12.43 -37.69 1.59
CA PHE A 251 -11.19 -38.46 1.79
C PHE A 251 -11.35 -39.52 2.89
N ASP A 252 -12.00 -39.19 4.00
CA ASP A 252 -12.28 -40.14 5.08
C ASP A 252 -13.17 -41.30 4.60
N GLY A 253 -14.19 -41.03 3.78
CA GLY A 253 -15.05 -42.07 3.20
C GLY A 253 -14.30 -42.99 2.23
N LEU A 254 -13.39 -42.44 1.42
CA LEU A 254 -12.51 -43.23 0.56
C LEU A 254 -11.51 -44.07 1.38
N MET A 255 -10.98 -43.51 2.47
CA MET A 255 -10.12 -44.20 3.42
C MET A 255 -10.82 -45.38 4.10
N GLU A 256 -12.09 -45.22 4.47
CA GLU A 256 -12.91 -46.30 5.04
C GLU A 256 -13.18 -47.40 4.02
N LYS A 257 -13.48 -47.04 2.77
CA LYS A 257 -13.80 -48.01 1.70
C LYS A 257 -12.58 -48.77 1.18
N PHE A 258 -11.45 -48.09 0.93
CA PHE A 258 -10.28 -48.68 0.27
C PHE A 258 -9.12 -49.02 1.23
N GLY A 259 -9.10 -48.42 2.42
CA GLY A 259 -7.97 -48.52 3.33
C GLY A 259 -6.74 -47.72 2.88
N ARG A 260 -5.82 -47.47 3.81
CA ARG A 260 -4.66 -46.57 3.62
C ARG A 260 -3.74 -46.95 2.46
N GLU A 261 -3.55 -48.25 2.22
CA GLU A 261 -2.58 -48.75 1.25
C GLU A 261 -3.11 -48.79 -0.19
N ASN A 262 -4.43 -48.73 -0.37
CA ASN A 262 -5.08 -48.90 -1.68
C ASN A 262 -5.90 -47.68 -2.11
N LEU A 263 -5.63 -46.51 -1.53
CA LEU A 263 -6.29 -45.27 -1.89
C LEU A 263 -6.11 -44.94 -3.39
N PRO A 264 -7.12 -44.29 -4.01
CA PRO A 264 -6.95 -43.70 -5.34
C PRO A 264 -5.81 -42.65 -5.35
N PRO A 265 -5.35 -42.22 -6.53
CA PRO A 265 -4.39 -41.13 -6.62
C PRO A 265 -4.90 -39.84 -5.91
N PRO A 266 -4.02 -39.03 -5.27
CA PRO A 266 -4.47 -37.90 -4.47
C PRO A 266 -5.27 -36.86 -5.25
N TRP A 267 -4.89 -36.56 -6.48
CA TRP A 267 -5.63 -35.66 -7.38
C TRP A 267 -7.06 -36.13 -7.73
N GLN A 268 -7.39 -37.43 -7.57
CA GLN A 268 -8.77 -37.94 -7.69
C GLN A 268 -9.49 -37.92 -6.34
N ALA A 269 -8.80 -38.35 -5.29
CA ALA A 269 -9.37 -38.54 -3.96
C ALA A 269 -9.63 -37.21 -3.23
N LEU A 270 -8.77 -36.22 -3.42
CA LEU A 270 -8.87 -34.88 -2.85
C LEU A 270 -9.68 -33.97 -3.77
N THR A 271 -10.91 -34.38 -4.07
CA THR A 271 -11.88 -33.52 -4.76
C THR A 271 -13.22 -33.46 -4.05
N PHE A 272 -13.98 -32.37 -4.22
CA PHE A 272 -15.27 -32.19 -3.57
C PHE A 272 -16.30 -33.20 -4.06
N ALA A 273 -17.06 -33.79 -3.13
CA ALA A 273 -18.35 -34.37 -3.48
C ALA A 273 -19.35 -33.23 -3.76
N PRO A 274 -20.00 -33.19 -4.93
CA PRO A 274 -20.95 -32.14 -5.29
C PRO A 274 -22.04 -31.95 -4.22
N SER A 275 -22.27 -30.71 -3.81
CA SER A 275 -23.26 -30.37 -2.78
C SER A 275 -23.93 -29.05 -3.10
N TYR A 276 -25.26 -29.06 -3.17
CA TYR A 276 -26.08 -27.94 -3.59
C TYR A 276 -26.88 -27.37 -2.42
N VAL A 277 -27.23 -26.09 -2.52
CA VAL A 277 -28.06 -25.42 -1.50
C VAL A 277 -29.48 -25.98 -1.61
N GLU A 278 -30.05 -26.38 -0.47
CA GLU A 278 -31.44 -26.84 -0.43
C GLU A 278 -32.41 -25.66 -0.65
N GLU A 279 -33.57 -25.94 -1.24
CA GLU A 279 -34.60 -24.92 -1.48
C GLU A 279 -34.99 -24.21 -0.17
N GLY A 280 -34.97 -22.88 -0.19
CA GLY A 280 -35.28 -22.04 0.96
C GLY A 280 -34.17 -21.90 2.01
N LYS A 281 -32.96 -22.41 1.73
CA LYS A 281 -31.75 -22.12 2.51
C LYS A 281 -30.81 -21.19 1.76
N GLU A 282 -29.93 -20.56 2.51
CA GLU A 282 -28.88 -19.67 1.98
C GLU A 282 -27.50 -20.28 2.22
N ALA A 283 -26.55 -19.91 1.37
CA ALA A 283 -25.14 -20.20 1.53
C ALA A 283 -24.36 -18.92 1.27
N ASN A 284 -23.33 -18.69 2.08
CA ASN A 284 -22.46 -17.54 1.94
C ASN A 284 -21.05 -17.92 1.46
N VAL A 285 -20.78 -19.21 1.27
CA VAL A 285 -19.53 -19.73 0.69
C VAL A 285 -19.87 -20.69 -0.46
N HIS A 286 -19.34 -20.38 -1.64
CA HIS A 286 -19.48 -21.16 -2.86
C HIS A 286 -18.10 -21.53 -3.39
N LEU A 287 -17.89 -22.81 -3.65
CA LEU A 287 -16.62 -23.39 -4.07
C LEU A 287 -16.84 -24.17 -5.36
N VAL A 288 -15.95 -23.97 -6.33
CA VAL A 288 -15.92 -24.70 -7.60
C VAL A 288 -14.52 -25.25 -7.78
N GLN A 289 -14.38 -26.57 -7.84
CA GLN A 289 -13.11 -27.23 -8.11
C GLN A 289 -13.08 -27.80 -9.53
N ARG A 290 -11.94 -27.63 -10.20
CA ARG A 290 -11.59 -28.30 -11.46
C ARG A 290 -10.20 -28.90 -11.38
N VAL A 291 -9.99 -30.00 -12.10
CA VAL A 291 -8.69 -30.67 -12.18
C VAL A 291 -8.28 -30.76 -13.65
N TYR A 292 -7.08 -30.26 -13.94
CA TYR A 292 -6.51 -30.23 -15.29
C TYR A 292 -5.26 -31.10 -15.36
N GLU A 293 -5.00 -31.69 -16.53
CA GLU A 293 -3.68 -32.22 -16.90
C GLU A 293 -3.10 -31.33 -18.00
N GLY A 294 -1.89 -30.82 -17.80
CA GLY A 294 -1.26 -29.96 -18.80
C GLY A 294 -1.71 -28.49 -18.74
N PRO A 295 -1.60 -27.74 -19.87
CA PRO A 295 -2.03 -26.36 -19.94
C PRO A 295 -3.54 -26.19 -19.78
N PHE A 296 -3.97 -25.12 -19.13
CA PHE A 296 -5.38 -24.76 -19.00
C PHE A 296 -5.60 -23.25 -19.14
N GLU A 297 -6.79 -22.86 -19.60
CA GLU A 297 -7.24 -21.48 -19.69
C GLU A 297 -8.73 -21.39 -19.36
N PHE A 298 -9.14 -20.44 -18.52
CA PHE A 298 -10.55 -20.12 -18.32
C PHE A 298 -10.73 -18.66 -17.91
N ASP A 299 -11.92 -18.12 -18.15
CA ASP A 299 -12.31 -16.78 -17.74
C ASP A 299 -13.25 -16.80 -16.53
N ILE A 300 -13.08 -15.81 -15.66
CA ILE A 300 -14.02 -15.40 -14.61
C ILE A 300 -14.59 -14.05 -15.03
N LEU A 301 -15.90 -13.95 -15.23
CA LEU A 301 -16.56 -12.78 -15.79
C LEU A 301 -17.62 -12.28 -14.80
N PHE A 302 -17.44 -11.07 -14.28
CA PHE A 302 -18.43 -10.37 -13.46
C PHE A 302 -19.14 -9.31 -14.30
N SER A 303 -20.47 -9.35 -14.32
CA SER A 303 -21.32 -8.36 -15.01
C SER A 303 -22.26 -7.70 -14.02
N SER A 304 -22.24 -6.36 -13.95
CA SER A 304 -23.26 -5.59 -13.22
C SER A 304 -24.47 -5.34 -14.13
N ASP A 305 -25.67 -5.55 -13.61
CA ASP A 305 -26.92 -5.30 -14.37
C ASP A 305 -27.16 -3.81 -14.60
N SER A 306 -26.54 -2.96 -13.80
CA SER A 306 -26.56 -1.51 -14.02
C SER A 306 -25.69 -1.06 -15.19
N ALA A 307 -24.76 -1.92 -15.66
CA ALA A 307 -23.88 -1.60 -16.78
C ALA A 307 -24.57 -1.79 -18.14
N ALA A 308 -24.17 -1.01 -19.14
CA ALA A 308 -24.84 -1.02 -20.45
C ALA A 308 -24.65 -2.32 -21.25
N LYS A 309 -23.56 -3.06 -20.99
CA LYS A 309 -23.22 -4.32 -21.65
C LYS A 309 -22.62 -5.30 -20.65
N PRO A 310 -22.93 -6.60 -20.75
CA PRO A 310 -22.30 -7.62 -19.92
C PRO A 310 -20.82 -7.81 -20.30
N MET A 311 -20.05 -8.31 -19.33
CA MET A 311 -18.70 -8.80 -19.57
C MET A 311 -18.75 -10.16 -20.28
N THR A 312 -17.96 -10.32 -21.35
CA THR A 312 -17.85 -11.56 -22.14
C THR A 312 -16.39 -11.86 -22.43
N SER A 313 -16.07 -13.10 -22.80
CA SER A 313 -14.69 -13.49 -23.18
C SER A 313 -14.15 -12.72 -24.40
N ASP A 314 -15.02 -12.29 -25.33
CA ASP A 314 -14.65 -11.44 -26.47
C ASP A 314 -14.27 -10.03 -26.02
N VAL A 315 -15.10 -9.41 -25.17
CA VAL A 315 -14.82 -8.09 -24.57
C VAL A 315 -13.54 -8.14 -23.74
N LEU A 316 -13.35 -9.20 -22.95
CA LEU A 316 -12.14 -9.42 -22.17
C LEU A 316 -10.91 -9.47 -23.08
N THR A 317 -10.96 -10.24 -24.17
CA THR A 317 -9.85 -10.35 -25.15
C THR A 317 -9.50 -9.01 -25.79
N GLU A 318 -10.50 -8.23 -26.21
CA GLU A 318 -10.31 -6.90 -26.79
C GLU A 318 -9.65 -5.96 -25.77
N LYS A 319 -10.19 -5.92 -24.55
CA LYS A 319 -9.73 -5.00 -23.50
C LYS A 319 -8.39 -5.35 -22.89
N ILE A 320 -8.00 -6.63 -22.86
CA ILE A 320 -6.64 -7.04 -22.46
C ILE A 320 -5.61 -6.34 -23.35
N LYS A 321 -5.83 -6.38 -24.68
CA LYS A 321 -4.93 -5.75 -25.65
C LYS A 321 -4.88 -4.23 -25.45
N GLU A 322 -6.03 -3.58 -25.32
CA GLU A 322 -6.10 -2.13 -25.07
C GLU A 322 -5.40 -1.73 -23.76
N ASN A 323 -5.60 -2.48 -22.69
CA ASN A 323 -4.99 -2.23 -21.39
C ASN A 323 -3.46 -2.28 -21.47
N THR A 324 -2.90 -3.33 -22.09
CA THR A 324 -1.45 -3.47 -22.27
C THR A 324 -0.88 -2.33 -23.11
N GLU A 325 -1.52 -1.96 -24.23
CA GLU A 325 -1.05 -0.86 -25.09
C GLU A 325 -1.11 0.50 -24.36
N SER A 326 -2.21 0.77 -23.65
CA SER A 326 -2.44 1.99 -22.88
C SER A 326 -1.46 2.12 -21.71
N PHE A 327 -1.32 1.07 -20.91
CA PHE A 327 -0.38 1.03 -19.78
C PHE A 327 1.05 1.29 -20.24
N ASN A 328 1.50 0.59 -21.27
CA ASN A 328 2.88 0.72 -21.77
C ASN A 328 3.18 2.12 -22.30
N THR A 329 2.22 2.71 -23.01
CA THR A 329 2.34 4.08 -23.53
C THR A 329 2.39 5.11 -22.39
N ARG A 330 1.45 5.03 -21.44
CA ARG A 330 1.38 5.93 -20.28
C ARG A 330 2.63 5.77 -19.40
N PHE A 331 3.07 4.55 -19.12
CA PHE A 331 4.24 4.27 -18.30
C PHE A 331 5.52 4.87 -18.88
N ALA A 332 5.76 4.70 -20.18
CA ALA A 332 6.92 5.29 -20.84
C ALA A 332 6.93 6.83 -20.78
N LYS A 333 5.74 7.45 -20.79
CA LYS A 333 5.58 8.90 -20.68
C LYS A 333 5.76 9.39 -19.25
N THR A 334 5.03 8.83 -18.29
CA THR A 334 5.04 9.24 -16.88
C THR A 334 6.40 9.00 -16.23
N PHE A 335 6.95 7.80 -16.41
CA PHE A 335 8.22 7.40 -15.83
C PHE A 335 9.29 7.38 -16.91
N LYS A 336 9.48 8.52 -17.58
CA LYS A 336 10.58 8.71 -18.52
C LYS A 336 11.89 8.52 -17.76
N ARG A 337 12.64 7.49 -18.13
CA ARG A 337 13.94 7.17 -17.54
C ARG A 337 15.05 7.96 -18.21
N TYR A 338 15.99 8.45 -17.42
CA TYR A 338 17.16 9.17 -17.89
C TYR A 338 18.42 8.30 -17.78
N PRO A 339 19.45 8.55 -18.61
CA PRO A 339 20.72 7.84 -18.54
C PRO A 339 21.27 7.72 -17.10
N PRO A 340 21.92 6.59 -16.77
CA PRO A 340 22.17 5.42 -17.61
C PRO A 340 21.02 4.38 -17.65
N PHE A 341 19.81 4.76 -17.23
CA PHE A 341 18.68 3.83 -17.01
C PHE A 341 17.66 3.80 -18.15
N ASP A 342 17.96 4.45 -19.26
CA ASP A 342 17.14 4.53 -20.48
C ASP A 342 17.26 3.29 -21.39
N THR A 343 17.90 2.22 -20.91
CA THR A 343 18.04 0.95 -21.63
C THR A 343 16.86 -0.02 -21.39
N PRO A 344 16.62 -1.01 -22.28
CA PRO A 344 15.48 -1.93 -22.17
C PRO A 344 15.41 -2.73 -20.87
N LYS A 345 16.55 -3.11 -20.29
CA LYS A 345 16.60 -3.94 -19.07
C LYS A 345 15.94 -3.26 -17.86
N TYR A 346 16.15 -1.94 -17.71
CA TYR A 346 15.48 -1.16 -16.65
C TYR A 346 14.01 -0.92 -16.95
N SER A 347 13.52 -1.23 -18.16
CA SER A 347 12.11 -1.06 -18.51
C SER A 347 11.24 -2.13 -17.87
N ALA A 348 11.68 -3.38 -17.96
CA ALA A 348 10.97 -4.49 -17.32
C ALA A 348 11.01 -4.33 -15.81
N PHE A 349 12.20 -4.06 -15.26
CA PHE A 349 12.41 -3.76 -13.85
C PHE A 349 11.51 -2.63 -13.32
N ALA A 350 11.47 -1.47 -13.98
CA ALA A 350 10.66 -0.34 -13.51
C ALA A 350 9.15 -0.65 -13.54
N LYS A 351 8.68 -1.35 -14.58
CA LYS A 351 7.26 -1.74 -14.70
C LYS A 351 6.88 -2.75 -13.63
N ASP A 352 7.74 -3.73 -13.37
CA ASP A 352 7.51 -4.75 -12.34
C ASP A 352 7.38 -4.12 -10.96
N LEU A 353 8.31 -3.25 -10.58
CA LEU A 353 8.28 -2.57 -9.27
C LEU A 353 7.03 -1.69 -9.11
N PHE A 354 6.74 -0.85 -10.12
CA PHE A 354 5.61 0.06 -10.05
C PHE A 354 4.25 -0.66 -10.10
N SER A 355 4.12 -1.68 -10.95
CA SER A 355 2.86 -2.44 -11.08
C SER A 355 2.56 -3.22 -9.81
N ASN A 356 3.58 -3.78 -9.15
CA ASN A 356 3.39 -4.45 -7.86
C ASN A 356 3.08 -3.48 -6.72
N LEU A 357 3.64 -2.27 -6.71
CA LEU A 357 3.24 -1.22 -5.75
C LEU A 357 1.73 -0.94 -5.86
N LEU A 358 1.23 -0.73 -7.08
CA LEU A 358 -0.20 -0.55 -7.32
C LEU A 358 -1.02 -1.81 -7.00
N GLY A 359 -0.48 -2.99 -7.33
CA GLY A 359 -1.09 -4.29 -7.04
C GLY A 359 -1.08 -4.66 -5.55
N GLY A 360 -0.36 -3.91 -4.71
CA GLY A 360 -0.39 -4.00 -3.26
C GLY A 360 -1.48 -3.11 -2.62
N ILE A 361 -2.20 -2.30 -3.40
CA ILE A 361 -3.33 -1.52 -2.87
C ILE A 361 -4.44 -2.47 -2.43
N GLY A 362 -4.90 -2.30 -1.19
CA GLY A 362 -5.92 -3.08 -0.54
C GLY A 362 -7.06 -2.24 0.04
N PHE A 363 -8.14 -2.94 0.39
CA PHE A 363 -9.28 -2.40 1.10
C PHE A 363 -9.55 -3.27 2.32
N PHE A 364 -9.43 -2.66 3.48
CA PHE A 364 -9.51 -3.32 4.78
C PHE A 364 -10.71 -2.76 5.54
N HIS A 365 -11.42 -3.64 6.25
CA HIS A 365 -12.55 -3.25 7.11
C HIS A 365 -12.56 -4.12 8.35
N GLY A 366 -12.75 -3.52 9.52
CA GLY A 366 -12.84 -4.26 10.77
C GLY A 366 -12.54 -3.38 11.98
N THR A 367 -12.44 -4.03 13.14
CA THR A 367 -12.06 -3.37 14.39
C THR A 367 -10.55 -3.34 14.57
N SER A 368 -10.05 -2.34 15.31
CA SER A 368 -8.68 -2.27 15.85
C SER A 368 -8.66 -2.67 17.33
N ILE A 369 -7.49 -2.94 17.89
CA ILE A 369 -7.29 -3.07 19.34
C ILE A 369 -6.50 -1.84 19.81
N VAL A 370 -7.10 -1.02 20.68
CA VAL A 370 -6.51 0.25 21.16
C VAL A 370 -6.49 0.27 22.68
N ASP A 371 -5.35 0.62 23.25
CA ASP A 371 -5.21 0.86 24.68
C ASP A 371 -5.06 2.36 24.96
N ARG A 372 -6.14 2.97 25.45
CA ARG A 372 -6.22 4.41 25.77
C ARG A 372 -5.85 4.74 27.22
N SER A 373 -5.29 3.80 27.97
CA SER A 373 -4.87 4.09 29.34
C SER A 373 -3.66 5.05 29.37
N GLU A 374 -3.66 5.95 30.37
CA GLU A 374 -2.64 6.99 30.50
C GLU A 374 -1.39 6.46 31.22
N TYR A 375 -0.22 6.64 30.60
CA TYR A 375 1.08 6.27 31.15
C TYR A 375 2.07 7.42 31.00
N PRO A 376 2.24 8.24 32.05
CA PRO A 376 3.23 9.31 32.05
C PRO A 376 4.63 8.76 31.81
N GLU A 377 5.40 9.43 30.95
CA GLU A 377 6.81 9.12 30.67
C GLU A 377 7.74 10.23 31.18
N ASP A 378 7.35 10.86 32.29
CA ASP A 378 8.01 12.04 32.85
C ASP A 378 9.06 11.70 33.93
N GLU A 379 9.08 10.44 34.38
CA GLU A 379 10.04 9.94 35.38
C GLU A 379 11.14 9.08 34.74
N GLU A 380 12.34 9.11 35.31
CA GLU A 380 13.38 8.15 34.94
C GLU A 380 12.90 6.70 35.14
N GLY A 381 13.34 5.79 34.28
CA GLY A 381 12.85 4.40 34.34
C GLY A 381 11.46 4.18 33.75
N PHE A 382 10.84 5.18 33.10
CA PHE A 382 9.46 5.11 32.56
C PHE A 382 9.15 3.88 31.69
N TRP A 383 10.16 3.28 31.06
CA TRP A 383 10.00 2.09 30.21
C TRP A 383 9.62 0.84 31.00
N GLU A 384 9.98 0.72 32.29
CA GLU A 384 9.63 -0.46 33.11
C GLU A 384 8.15 -0.47 33.49
N PRO A 385 7.57 0.61 34.06
CA PRO A 385 6.13 0.70 34.25
C PRO A 385 5.36 0.57 32.93
N ALA A 386 5.83 1.20 31.84
CA ALA A 386 5.20 1.09 30.53
C ALA A 386 5.16 -0.36 30.04
N LYS A 387 6.26 -1.12 30.18
CA LYS A 387 6.31 -2.55 29.84
C LYS A 387 5.32 -3.36 30.67
N LEU A 388 5.33 -3.19 32.00
CA LEU A 388 4.42 -3.92 32.91
C LEU A 388 2.95 -3.66 32.55
N ASN A 389 2.64 -2.44 32.10
CA ASN A 389 1.30 -2.08 31.67
C ASN A 389 0.90 -2.72 30.35
N ARG A 390 1.79 -2.74 29.34
CA ARG A 390 1.53 -3.45 28.08
C ARG A 390 1.24 -4.93 28.32
N GLU A 391 1.93 -5.55 29.27
CA GLU A 391 1.72 -6.95 29.66
C GLU A 391 0.34 -7.22 30.32
N LYS A 392 -0.36 -6.19 30.81
CA LYS A 392 -1.74 -6.34 31.33
C LYS A 392 -2.78 -6.56 30.24
N GLY A 393 -2.48 -6.19 28.98
CA GLY A 393 -3.38 -6.39 27.84
C GLY A 393 -4.71 -5.66 27.98
N LEU A 394 -4.68 -4.35 28.29
CA LEU A 394 -5.88 -3.54 28.54
C LEU A 394 -6.60 -3.05 27.26
N GLY A 395 -6.05 -3.39 26.08
CA GLY A 395 -6.58 -2.99 24.79
C GLY A 395 -8.05 -3.35 24.59
N GLN A 396 -8.83 -2.42 24.06
CA GLN A 396 -10.24 -2.57 23.73
C GLN A 396 -10.46 -2.58 22.22
N LEU A 397 -11.52 -3.23 21.79
CA LEU A 397 -11.94 -3.18 20.38
C LEU A 397 -12.51 -1.79 20.06
N GLU A 398 -11.98 -1.15 19.04
CA GLU A 398 -12.49 0.11 18.49
C GLU A 398 -12.86 -0.04 17.01
N GLY A 399 -13.83 0.76 16.55
CA GLY A 399 -14.38 0.68 15.20
C GLY A 399 -15.75 0.01 15.14
N PRO A 400 -16.14 -0.60 14.01
CA PRO A 400 -15.30 -0.87 12.84
C PRO A 400 -14.97 0.38 12.02
N THR A 401 -13.82 0.36 11.35
CA THR A 401 -13.37 1.39 10.41
C THR A 401 -12.93 0.73 9.10
N SER A 402 -12.73 1.55 8.06
CA SER A 402 -12.28 1.09 6.75
C SER A 402 -11.03 1.85 6.32
N LEU A 403 -10.13 1.17 5.62
CA LEU A 403 -8.92 1.75 5.07
C LEU A 403 -8.67 1.25 3.64
N PHE A 404 -8.53 2.19 2.71
CA PHE A 404 -8.05 1.98 1.36
C PHE A 404 -6.61 2.49 1.27
N THR A 405 -5.64 1.58 1.11
CA THR A 405 -4.20 1.88 1.28
C THR A 405 -3.34 0.91 0.51
N SER A 406 -2.12 1.31 0.15
CA SER A 406 -1.06 0.37 -0.23
C SER A 406 -0.46 -0.34 0.97
N VAL A 407 0.34 -1.37 0.71
CA VAL A 407 0.97 -2.20 1.75
C VAL A 407 2.47 -2.36 1.48
N PRO A 408 3.34 -2.44 2.52
CA PRO A 408 4.79 -2.55 2.31
C PRO A 408 5.21 -3.84 1.57
N SER A 409 4.57 -4.96 1.91
CA SER A 409 4.78 -6.27 1.29
C SER A 409 3.51 -7.10 1.37
N ARG A 410 3.06 -7.67 0.24
CA ARG A 410 1.90 -8.57 0.17
C ARG A 410 2.05 -9.83 1.02
N GLN A 411 3.28 -10.27 1.24
CA GLN A 411 3.58 -11.54 1.89
C GLN A 411 3.61 -11.42 3.42
N PHE A 412 4.28 -10.38 3.92
CA PHE A 412 4.59 -10.26 5.35
C PHE A 412 3.84 -9.12 6.03
N PHE A 413 3.60 -8.03 5.31
CA PHE A 413 2.96 -6.82 5.80
C PHE A 413 1.71 -6.45 4.99
N PRO A 414 0.70 -7.34 4.79
CA PRO A 414 -0.46 -7.04 3.94
C PRO A 414 -1.48 -6.14 4.67
N ARG A 415 -1.03 -4.99 5.17
CA ARG A 415 -1.83 -4.02 5.94
C ARG A 415 -1.20 -2.63 5.86
N GLY A 416 -1.96 -1.62 6.27
CA GLY A 416 -1.51 -0.23 6.24
C GLY A 416 -0.48 0.08 7.33
N PHE A 417 0.62 0.72 6.94
CA PHE A 417 1.60 1.33 7.85
C PHE A 417 1.71 2.82 7.55
N LEU A 418 1.52 3.66 8.58
CA LEU A 418 1.33 5.09 8.41
C LEU A 418 2.55 5.77 7.78
N TRP A 419 3.75 5.48 8.28
CA TRP A 419 4.95 6.14 7.79
C TRP A 419 5.43 5.57 6.44
N ASP A 420 5.15 4.30 6.15
CA ASP A 420 5.43 3.70 4.84
C ASP A 420 4.61 4.36 3.74
N GLU A 421 3.33 4.67 4.01
CA GLU A 421 2.37 5.11 3.00
C GLU A 421 2.79 6.41 2.30
N GLY A 422 3.41 7.34 3.03
CA GLY A 422 3.94 8.56 2.42
C GLY A 422 4.98 8.26 1.33
N PHE A 423 5.80 7.22 1.50
CA PHE A 423 6.77 6.80 0.49
C PHE A 423 6.13 6.00 -0.63
N HIS A 424 5.12 5.17 -0.32
CA HIS A 424 4.34 4.44 -1.33
C HIS A 424 3.67 5.36 -2.33
N LEU A 425 3.14 6.49 -1.85
CA LEU A 425 2.34 7.37 -2.69
C LEU A 425 3.16 8.32 -3.58
N LEU A 426 4.47 8.46 -3.36
CA LEU A 426 5.32 9.35 -4.17
C LEU A 426 5.49 8.89 -5.63
N PRO A 427 5.59 7.59 -5.95
CA PRO A 427 5.42 7.11 -7.31
C PRO A 427 3.96 7.15 -7.79
N VAL A 428 3.01 6.81 -6.91
CA VAL A 428 1.57 6.74 -7.27
C VAL A 428 1.05 8.10 -7.73
N ILE A 429 1.41 9.19 -7.06
CA ILE A 429 0.95 10.55 -7.42
C ILE A 429 1.50 11.03 -8.77
N GLU A 430 2.62 10.49 -9.25
CA GLU A 430 3.10 10.77 -10.61
C GLU A 430 2.25 10.07 -11.68
N TRP A 431 1.70 8.91 -11.33
CA TRP A 431 0.79 8.15 -12.19
C TRP A 431 -0.63 8.67 -12.14
N ASP A 432 -1.25 8.68 -10.97
CA ASP A 432 -2.65 9.00 -10.74
C ASP A 432 -2.83 9.77 -9.42
N VAL A 433 -2.98 11.09 -9.56
CA VAL A 433 -3.11 12.00 -8.42
C VAL A 433 -4.34 11.67 -7.60
N ASP A 434 -5.44 11.33 -8.26
CA ASP A 434 -6.70 11.06 -7.60
C ASP A 434 -6.61 9.79 -6.74
N VAL A 435 -5.98 8.72 -7.22
CA VAL A 435 -5.74 7.51 -6.41
C VAL A 435 -4.91 7.84 -5.17
N ALA A 436 -3.82 8.60 -5.33
CA ALA A 436 -2.98 8.98 -4.19
C ALA A 436 -3.76 9.79 -3.16
N MET A 437 -4.59 10.75 -3.60
CA MET A 437 -5.37 11.60 -2.71
C MET A 437 -6.60 10.89 -2.11
N GLU A 438 -7.17 9.89 -2.78
CA GLU A 438 -8.16 9.00 -2.16
C GLU A 438 -7.55 8.20 -1.01
N ILE A 439 -6.32 7.69 -1.18
CA ILE A 439 -5.62 6.97 -0.10
C ILE A 439 -5.29 7.92 1.06
N VAL A 440 -4.75 9.12 0.79
CA VAL A 440 -4.51 10.14 1.85
C VAL A 440 -5.79 10.44 2.62
N ARG A 441 -6.92 10.62 1.91
CA ARG A 441 -8.22 10.83 2.54
C ARG A 441 -8.64 9.64 3.40
N SER A 442 -8.42 8.42 2.91
CA SER A 442 -8.76 7.21 3.66
C SER A 442 -7.97 7.10 4.96
N TRP A 443 -6.68 7.47 4.97
CA TRP A 443 -5.88 7.55 6.19
C TRP A 443 -6.38 8.65 7.13
N PHE A 444 -6.62 9.86 6.64
CA PHE A 444 -7.08 10.96 7.50
C PHE A 444 -8.47 10.76 8.09
N ASN A 445 -9.32 9.95 7.46
CA ASN A 445 -10.59 9.54 8.05
C ASN A 445 -10.44 8.66 9.31
N LEU A 446 -9.23 8.16 9.59
CA LEU A 446 -8.90 7.42 10.81
C LEU A 446 -8.36 8.32 11.93
N ILE A 447 -8.16 9.62 11.68
CA ILE A 447 -7.76 10.57 12.72
C ILE A 447 -8.89 10.68 13.75
N ASP A 448 -8.57 10.38 15.00
CA ASP A 448 -9.55 10.40 16.07
C ASP A 448 -9.87 11.82 16.56
N ALA A 449 -10.64 11.91 17.65
CA ALA A 449 -11.06 13.19 18.23
C ALA A 449 -9.89 14.02 18.76
N ASP A 450 -8.78 13.37 19.16
CA ASP A 450 -7.60 14.01 19.74
C ASP A 450 -6.58 14.37 18.66
N GLY A 451 -6.64 13.71 17.49
CA GLY A 451 -5.71 13.93 16.38
C GLY A 451 -4.75 12.77 16.14
N TRP A 452 -4.89 11.68 16.89
CA TRP A 452 -4.07 10.48 16.75
C TRP A 452 -4.55 9.62 15.59
N ILE A 453 -3.60 8.89 15.01
CA ILE A 453 -3.82 7.83 14.05
C ILE A 453 -2.84 6.69 14.34
N ALA A 454 -3.33 5.46 14.41
CA ALA A 454 -2.46 4.32 14.70
C ALA A 454 -1.41 4.13 13.60
N ARG A 455 -0.16 3.83 14.02
CA ARG A 455 0.99 3.61 13.13
C ARG A 455 0.80 2.39 12.22
N GLU A 456 0.09 1.38 12.71
CA GLU A 456 -0.13 0.11 12.02
C GLU A 456 -1.62 -0.25 12.10
N GLN A 457 -2.25 -0.44 10.95
CA GLN A 457 -3.69 -0.58 10.82
C GLN A 457 -4.08 -2.05 10.70
N ILE A 458 -4.43 -2.67 11.83
CA ILE A 458 -4.74 -4.10 11.96
C ILE A 458 -6.26 -4.27 12.10
N LEU A 459 -6.96 -4.22 10.96
CA LEU A 459 -8.42 -4.19 10.91
C LEU A 459 -9.00 -5.60 10.74
N GLY A 460 -9.64 -6.12 11.80
CA GLY A 460 -10.32 -7.42 11.78
C GLY A 460 -9.43 -8.65 11.98
N GLU A 461 -10.06 -9.82 12.08
CA GLU A 461 -9.40 -11.08 12.43
C GLU A 461 -8.43 -11.61 11.37
N GLU A 462 -8.72 -11.37 10.09
CA GLU A 462 -7.82 -11.73 8.98
C GLU A 462 -6.47 -11.02 9.13
N ALA A 463 -6.48 -9.69 9.33
CA ALA A 463 -5.27 -8.91 9.55
C ALA A 463 -4.55 -9.33 10.84
N ARG A 464 -5.29 -9.50 11.95
CA ARG A 464 -4.71 -9.95 13.25
C ARG A 464 -4.02 -11.30 13.15
N SER A 465 -4.50 -12.21 12.29
CA SER A 465 -3.89 -13.53 12.11
C SER A 465 -2.45 -13.48 11.58
N LYS A 466 -2.05 -12.36 10.97
CA LYS A 466 -0.72 -12.10 10.43
C LYS A 466 0.18 -11.30 11.39
N VAL A 467 -0.28 -10.99 12.59
CA VAL A 467 0.45 -10.14 13.55
C VAL A 467 0.56 -10.86 14.90
N PRO A 468 1.78 -11.01 15.47
CA PRO A 468 1.96 -11.50 16.83
C PRO A 468 1.16 -10.66 17.84
N LYS A 469 0.60 -11.28 18.87
CA LYS A 469 -0.36 -10.65 19.80
C LYS A 469 0.21 -9.39 20.48
N GLU A 470 1.50 -9.42 20.79
CA GLU A 470 2.25 -8.33 21.42
C GLU A 470 2.33 -7.05 20.57
N PHE A 471 2.10 -7.13 19.26
CA PHE A 471 2.12 -5.98 18.34
C PHE A 471 0.72 -5.56 17.87
N GLN A 472 -0.34 -6.25 18.28
CA GLN A 472 -1.70 -5.94 17.82
C GLN A 472 -2.25 -4.66 18.43
N THR A 473 -2.00 -4.44 19.72
CA THR A 473 -2.51 -3.28 20.46
C THR A 473 -1.80 -2.01 20.04
N GLN A 474 -2.59 -0.98 19.70
CA GLN A 474 -2.12 0.36 19.35
C GLN A 474 -2.29 1.32 20.54
N TYR A 475 -1.41 2.32 20.65
CA TYR A 475 -1.34 3.23 21.79
C TYR A 475 -1.48 4.70 21.33
N PRO A 476 -2.50 5.46 21.77
CA PRO A 476 -2.74 6.82 21.29
C PRO A 476 -1.69 7.89 21.59
N HIS A 477 -0.72 7.61 22.47
CA HIS A 477 0.41 8.51 22.73
C HIS A 477 1.65 8.14 21.88
N TYR A 478 1.59 7.03 21.13
CA TYR A 478 2.65 6.60 20.22
C TYR A 478 2.43 7.19 18.84
N ALA A 479 3.36 8.08 18.47
CA ALA A 479 3.41 8.71 17.17
C ALA A 479 4.19 7.90 16.13
N ASN A 480 4.18 8.38 14.88
CA ASN A 480 5.04 7.89 13.80
C ASN A 480 5.35 9.02 12.82
N PRO A 481 6.46 9.00 12.05
CA PRO A 481 6.76 10.06 11.09
C PRO A 481 5.58 10.40 10.17
N PRO A 482 5.19 11.68 10.04
CA PRO A 482 4.03 12.10 9.25
C PRO A 482 4.38 12.15 7.75
N THR A 483 4.78 11.03 7.16
CA THR A 483 5.29 10.98 5.77
C THR A 483 4.22 11.26 4.71
N LEU A 484 2.93 11.13 5.03
CA LEU A 484 1.82 11.56 4.15
C LEU A 484 1.93 13.05 3.76
N LEU A 485 2.60 13.86 4.58
CA LEU A 485 2.90 15.26 4.28
C LEU A 485 3.85 15.43 3.08
N LEU A 486 4.73 14.47 2.80
CA LEU A 486 5.57 14.46 1.58
C LEU A 486 4.68 14.44 0.32
N VAL A 487 3.61 13.64 0.36
CA VAL A 487 2.67 13.46 -0.74
C VAL A 487 1.82 14.71 -0.95
N LEU A 488 1.35 15.32 0.14
CA LEU A 488 0.62 16.59 0.09
C LEU A 488 1.47 17.74 -0.45
N THR A 489 2.76 17.78 -0.08
CA THR A 489 3.72 18.74 -0.67
C THR A 489 3.76 18.55 -2.19
N ARG A 490 3.90 17.31 -2.64
CA ARG A 490 3.93 16.99 -4.08
C ARG A 490 2.61 17.30 -4.79
N PHE A 491 1.49 17.11 -4.12
CA PHE A 491 0.17 17.48 -4.64
C PHE A 491 0.05 18.99 -4.88
N ILE A 492 0.49 19.81 -3.92
CA ILE A 492 0.47 21.28 -4.04
C ILE A 492 1.42 21.76 -5.14
N GLU A 493 2.60 21.15 -5.27
CA GLU A 493 3.52 21.45 -6.38
C GLU A 493 2.87 21.19 -7.74
N LYS A 494 2.23 20.01 -7.90
CA LYS A 494 1.50 19.67 -9.13
C LYS A 494 0.38 20.67 -9.40
N TRP A 495 -0.42 20.99 -8.37
CA TRP A 495 -1.50 21.96 -8.48
C TRP A 495 -0.99 23.35 -8.90
N SER A 496 0.10 23.82 -8.31
CA SER A 496 0.69 25.14 -8.59
C SER A 496 1.38 25.22 -9.96
N SER A 497 1.93 24.10 -10.45
CA SER A 497 2.57 24.03 -11.77
C SER A 497 1.59 23.93 -12.94
N THR A 498 0.31 23.72 -12.65
CA THR A 498 -0.73 23.54 -13.66
C THR A 498 -1.34 24.89 -14.02
N THR A 499 -1.06 25.39 -15.23
CA THR A 499 -1.55 26.69 -15.72
C THR A 499 -2.90 26.64 -16.42
N ASP A 500 -3.28 25.47 -16.94
CA ASP A 500 -4.54 25.23 -17.64
C ASP A 500 -5.29 24.18 -16.86
N PHE A 501 -6.40 24.50 -16.19
CA PHE A 501 -7.34 23.46 -15.76
C PHE A 501 -8.36 23.26 -16.89
N PRO A 502 -8.81 22.02 -17.17
CA PRO A 502 -9.92 21.80 -18.09
C PRO A 502 -11.10 22.66 -17.66
N ASP A 503 -11.62 23.48 -18.57
CA ASP A 503 -12.83 24.25 -18.32
C ASP A 503 -13.98 23.26 -18.01
N LEU A 504 -14.49 23.33 -16.78
CA LEU A 504 -15.59 22.51 -16.27
C LEU A 504 -16.95 23.01 -16.79
N THR A 505 -17.00 23.55 -18.01
CA THR A 505 -18.24 23.97 -18.65
C THR A 505 -18.52 23.09 -19.87
N GLY A 506 -19.74 22.58 -19.97
CA GLY A 506 -20.19 21.68 -21.05
C GLY A 506 -20.80 20.36 -20.54
N GLU A 507 -21.11 19.45 -21.47
CA GLU A 507 -21.62 18.11 -21.13
C GLU A 507 -20.52 17.22 -20.53
N LEU A 508 -20.89 16.38 -19.55
CA LEU A 508 -19.97 15.49 -18.81
C LEU A 508 -19.10 14.63 -19.74
N SER A 509 -19.64 14.12 -20.84
CA SER A 509 -18.92 13.28 -21.82
C SER A 509 -17.74 14.03 -22.46
N GLN A 510 -17.95 15.26 -22.90
CA GLN A 510 -16.92 16.11 -23.51
C GLN A 510 -15.86 16.52 -22.47
N ILE A 511 -16.28 16.71 -21.22
CA ILE A 511 -15.38 17.04 -20.12
C ILE A 511 -14.49 15.85 -19.76
N MET A 512 -15.07 14.65 -19.65
CA MET A 512 -14.31 13.41 -19.46
C MET A 512 -13.31 13.16 -20.61
N GLU A 513 -13.70 13.45 -21.86
CA GLU A 513 -12.77 13.38 -23.00
C GLU A 513 -11.61 14.37 -22.86
N LYS A 514 -11.88 15.65 -22.52
CA LYS A 514 -10.84 16.66 -22.26
C LYS A 514 -9.91 16.26 -21.10
N PHE A 515 -10.44 15.72 -20.01
CA PHE A 515 -9.61 15.24 -18.91
C PHE A 515 -8.71 14.06 -19.35
N SER A 516 -9.14 13.26 -20.32
CA SER A 516 -8.36 12.14 -20.85
C SER A 516 -7.16 12.62 -21.67
N GLU A 517 -7.30 13.77 -22.33
CA GLU A 517 -6.24 14.47 -23.04
C GLU A 517 -5.32 15.26 -22.09
N PHE A 518 -5.89 15.81 -21.01
CA PHE A 518 -5.20 16.64 -20.02
C PHE A 518 -4.08 15.90 -19.26
N GLY A 519 -4.28 14.61 -18.96
CA GLY A 519 -3.23 13.73 -18.41
C GLY A 519 -2.30 13.11 -19.46
N GLY A 520 -2.63 13.30 -20.74
CA GLY A 520 -2.09 12.64 -21.93
C GLY A 520 -1.77 11.15 -21.76
N GLY A 521 -2.75 10.32 -22.10
CA GLY A 521 -2.57 8.89 -22.36
C GLY A 521 -3.52 8.00 -21.57
N GLY A 522 -4.67 7.68 -22.17
CA GLY A 522 -5.33 6.38 -22.05
C GLY A 522 -6.21 6.08 -20.82
N SER A 523 -6.16 6.84 -19.74
CA SER A 523 -6.92 6.56 -18.49
C SER A 523 -8.34 7.18 -18.43
N GLY A 524 -9.01 7.34 -19.57
CA GLY A 524 -10.43 7.70 -19.63
C GLY A 524 -10.82 9.05 -18.99
N GLY A 525 -9.87 9.93 -18.69
CA GLY A 525 -10.13 11.28 -18.17
C GLY A 525 -10.69 11.37 -16.77
N ILE A 526 -10.50 10.32 -15.98
CA ILE A 526 -11.01 10.28 -14.60
C ILE A 526 -9.89 10.63 -13.59
N SER A 527 -8.62 10.64 -14.00
CA SER A 527 -7.43 10.65 -13.13
C SER A 527 -6.96 12.03 -12.61
N HIS A 528 -7.75 13.09 -12.73
CA HIS A 528 -7.38 14.45 -12.32
C HIS A 528 -8.53 15.27 -11.69
N ALA A 529 -9.60 14.61 -11.26
CA ALA A 529 -10.77 15.27 -10.68
C ALA A 529 -10.42 16.00 -9.37
N ILE A 530 -9.65 15.33 -8.49
CA ILE A 530 -9.20 15.91 -7.23
C ILE A 530 -8.20 17.04 -7.50
N LEU A 531 -7.33 16.87 -8.49
CA LEU A 531 -6.38 17.93 -8.86
C LEU A 531 -7.09 19.18 -9.38
N ALA A 532 -8.12 19.03 -10.22
CA ALA A 532 -8.92 20.15 -10.71
C ALA A 532 -9.73 20.85 -9.60
N SER A 533 -10.04 20.13 -8.52
CA SER A 533 -10.76 20.65 -7.35
C SER A 533 -9.87 20.77 -6.10
N ALA A 534 -8.55 20.90 -6.29
CA ALA A 534 -7.56 20.78 -5.22
C ALA A 534 -7.80 21.74 -4.04
N GLY A 535 -8.20 22.99 -4.32
CA GLY A 535 -8.53 23.95 -3.27
C GLY A 535 -9.70 23.49 -2.38
N SER A 536 -10.73 22.86 -2.96
CA SER A 536 -11.83 22.28 -2.18
C SER A 536 -11.40 21.04 -1.42
N TYR A 537 -10.59 20.17 -2.04
CA TYR A 537 -10.05 18.99 -1.38
C TYR A 537 -9.22 19.38 -0.14
N LEU A 538 -8.29 20.34 -0.29
CA LEU A 538 -7.45 20.84 0.80
C LEU A 538 -8.29 21.47 1.92
N LYS A 539 -9.30 22.30 1.59
CA LYS A 539 -10.23 22.85 2.59
C LYS A 539 -10.96 21.77 3.39
N ASN A 540 -11.35 20.67 2.75
CA ASN A 540 -12.05 19.58 3.41
C ASN A 540 -11.15 18.78 4.36
N ILE A 541 -9.89 18.54 4.00
CA ILE A 541 -8.94 17.78 4.85
C ILE A 541 -8.22 18.66 5.89
N TYR A 542 -8.20 19.98 5.70
CA TYR A 542 -7.46 20.91 6.54
C TYR A 542 -7.80 20.83 8.04
N PRO A 543 -9.07 20.72 8.47
CA PRO A 543 -9.38 20.56 9.90
C PRO A 543 -8.76 19.31 10.54
N LEU A 544 -8.66 18.20 9.78
CA LEU A 544 -8.05 16.95 10.25
C LEU A 544 -6.52 17.09 10.34
N LEU A 545 -5.90 17.68 9.31
CA LEU A 545 -4.48 18.00 9.31
C LEU A 545 -4.08 18.91 10.47
N ARG A 546 -4.86 19.98 10.69
CA ARG A 546 -4.67 20.92 11.80
C ARG A 546 -4.76 20.20 13.14
N ARG A 547 -5.77 19.33 13.33
CA ARG A 547 -5.91 18.52 14.55
C ARG A 547 -4.69 17.64 14.78
N GLN A 548 -4.28 16.89 13.77
CA GLN A 548 -3.11 16.01 13.85
C GLN A 548 -1.82 16.81 14.14
N TYR A 549 -1.62 17.95 13.48
CA TYR A 549 -0.45 18.81 13.71
C TYR A 549 -0.35 19.27 15.17
N TYR A 550 -1.45 19.74 15.76
CA TYR A 550 -1.45 20.15 17.17
C TYR A 550 -1.33 18.96 18.12
N TRP A 551 -1.92 17.81 17.78
CA TRP A 551 -1.73 16.56 18.52
C TRP A 551 -0.26 16.15 18.60
N PHE A 552 0.48 16.19 17.48
CA PHE A 552 1.92 15.93 17.48
C PHE A 552 2.66 16.93 18.36
N ARG A 553 2.33 18.23 18.25
CA ARG A 553 2.99 19.28 19.02
C ARG A 553 2.80 19.13 20.52
N GLU A 554 1.61 18.74 20.93
CA GLU A 554 1.25 18.56 22.33
C GLU A 554 1.86 17.27 22.88
N THR A 555 1.54 16.13 22.27
CA THR A 555 1.86 14.80 22.82
C THR A 555 3.34 14.44 22.72
N GLN A 556 4.04 14.98 21.71
CA GLN A 556 5.47 14.71 21.50
C GLN A 556 6.36 15.87 21.96
N SER A 557 5.82 16.83 22.71
CA SER A 557 6.61 17.91 23.30
C SER A 557 7.74 17.37 24.21
N GLY A 558 8.90 17.98 24.15
CA GLY A 558 10.05 17.69 25.00
C GLY A 558 10.29 18.82 26.00
N ASP A 559 10.78 18.48 27.19
CA ASP A 559 11.06 19.49 28.21
C ASP A 559 12.40 20.19 27.93
N ILE A 560 12.33 21.48 27.65
CA ILE A 560 13.50 22.36 27.52
C ILE A 560 13.73 23.13 28.83
N ARG A 561 12.68 23.43 29.60
CA ARG A 561 12.74 24.37 30.74
C ARG A 561 13.22 23.70 32.02
N GLY A 562 12.99 22.41 32.16
CA GLY A 562 13.44 21.63 33.31
C GLY A 562 14.95 21.40 33.36
N TYR A 563 15.69 21.73 32.29
CA TYR A 563 17.12 21.43 32.12
C TYR A 563 17.92 22.65 31.69
N ASP A 564 19.24 22.63 31.89
CA ASP A 564 20.14 23.73 31.52
C ASP A 564 20.36 23.81 30.00
N ARG A 565 19.34 24.32 29.29
CA ARG A 565 19.31 24.45 27.83
C ARG A 565 19.05 25.89 27.43
N THR A 566 19.81 26.36 26.44
CA THR A 566 19.56 27.64 25.77
C THR A 566 19.02 27.38 24.38
N ALA A 567 17.86 27.95 24.06
CA ALA A 567 17.23 27.84 22.74
C ALA A 567 16.47 29.12 22.41
N PHE A 568 16.33 29.43 21.11
CA PHE A 568 15.52 30.54 20.63
C PHE A 568 14.07 30.46 21.14
N SER A 569 13.48 29.27 21.16
CA SER A 569 12.14 29.03 21.70
C SER A 569 12.15 27.97 22.81
N MET A 570 11.67 28.33 24.00
CA MET A 570 11.46 27.40 25.12
C MET A 570 10.16 26.57 25.01
N LYS A 571 9.63 26.41 23.78
CA LYS A 571 8.44 25.61 23.46
C LYS A 571 8.69 24.58 22.35
N GLU A 572 9.68 24.83 21.49
CA GLU A 572 9.90 24.03 20.28
C GLU A 572 11.04 23.02 20.50
N GLY A 573 10.76 22.02 21.32
CA GLY A 573 11.62 20.85 21.53
C GLY A 573 10.73 19.61 21.58
N TYR A 574 11.22 18.49 21.05
CA TYR A 574 10.37 17.34 20.81
C TYR A 574 11.05 16.02 21.18
N ARG A 575 10.28 15.09 21.75
CA ARG A 575 10.72 13.76 22.17
C ARG A 575 9.73 12.70 21.74
N TRP A 576 10.24 11.61 21.20
CA TRP A 576 9.46 10.43 20.86
C TRP A 576 8.99 9.75 22.14
N ARG A 577 7.68 9.52 22.26
CA ARG A 577 7.09 8.67 23.31
C ARG A 577 7.21 7.19 22.95
N GLY A 578 7.11 6.31 23.93
CA GLY A 578 7.14 4.85 23.75
C GLY A 578 8.54 4.26 23.61
N ARG A 579 9.58 5.02 23.99
CA ARG A 579 10.96 4.57 23.93
C ARG A 579 11.24 3.48 24.97
N ALA A 580 12.11 2.54 24.62
CA ALA A 580 12.66 1.54 25.54
C ALA A 580 14.19 1.46 25.34
N PRO A 581 14.95 0.87 26.29
CA PRO A 581 16.37 0.63 26.08
C PRO A 581 16.62 -0.12 24.76
N GLY A 582 17.48 0.44 23.92
CA GLY A 582 17.84 -0.09 22.60
C GLY A 582 16.83 0.11 21.48
N TYR A 583 15.62 0.64 21.74
CA TYR A 583 14.54 0.74 20.74
C TYR A 583 13.72 2.04 20.82
N CYS A 584 13.42 2.61 19.66
CA CYS A 584 12.52 3.74 19.47
C CYS A 584 11.56 3.49 18.29
N LEU A 585 10.62 2.55 18.47
CA LEU A 585 9.67 2.09 17.43
C LEU A 585 8.81 3.21 16.83
N THR A 586 8.51 4.23 17.63
CA THR A 586 7.71 5.39 17.20
C THR A 586 8.43 6.27 16.20
N SER A 587 9.77 6.27 16.18
CA SER A 587 10.54 7.01 15.18
C SER A 587 10.49 6.40 13.77
N GLY A 588 10.07 5.13 13.64
CA GLY A 588 10.18 4.35 12.40
C GLY A 588 11.59 3.85 12.08
N ILE A 589 12.58 4.19 12.91
CA ILE A 589 14.00 3.79 12.78
C ILE A 589 14.39 3.00 14.03
N ASP A 590 13.73 1.84 14.18
CA ASP A 590 13.51 1.10 15.43
C ASP A 590 14.73 0.92 16.33
N ASP A 591 15.83 0.34 15.85
CA ASP A 591 17.01 0.01 16.64
C ASP A 591 18.15 1.04 16.48
N TYR A 592 17.92 2.19 15.83
CA TYR A 592 18.95 3.22 15.72
C TYR A 592 19.44 3.63 17.11
N PRO A 593 20.76 3.70 17.36
CA PRO A 593 21.28 4.02 18.68
C PRO A 593 20.87 5.44 19.10
N ARG A 594 20.28 5.54 20.30
CA ARG A 594 19.85 6.78 20.94
C ARG A 594 20.55 6.88 22.31
N ALA A 595 20.27 7.92 23.11
CA ALA A 595 20.80 8.06 24.47
C ALA A 595 20.57 6.80 25.34
N GLU A 596 21.54 6.37 26.14
CA GLU A 596 21.34 5.24 27.06
C GLU A 596 21.84 5.58 28.47
N PRO A 597 21.04 5.32 29.52
CA PRO A 597 19.66 4.82 29.50
C PRO A 597 18.65 5.84 28.92
N PRO A 598 17.40 5.42 28.57
CA PRO A 598 16.34 6.36 28.25
C PRO A 598 16.13 7.40 29.34
N HIS A 599 15.83 8.64 28.96
CA HIS A 599 15.64 9.74 29.91
C HIS A 599 14.51 10.69 29.46
N PRO A 600 13.67 11.21 30.40
CA PRO A 600 12.59 12.16 30.06
C PRO A 600 13.07 13.45 29.39
N SER A 601 14.32 13.86 29.66
CA SER A 601 14.95 15.06 29.08
C SER A 601 15.31 14.92 27.60
N GLU A 602 15.22 13.75 27.00
CA GLU A 602 15.68 13.57 25.62
C GLU A 602 14.97 14.52 24.65
N LEU A 603 15.70 15.02 23.66
CA LEU A 603 15.17 15.73 22.50
C LEU A 603 15.70 15.04 21.24
N HIS A 604 14.81 14.71 20.32
CA HIS A 604 15.14 13.93 19.13
C HIS A 604 15.18 14.80 17.87
N VAL A 605 16.31 14.76 17.18
CA VAL A 605 16.56 15.68 16.06
C VAL A 605 15.74 15.34 14.81
N ASP A 606 15.47 14.06 14.58
CA ASP A 606 14.59 13.58 13.52
C ASP A 606 13.14 14.03 13.76
N LEU A 607 12.65 14.00 15.00
CA LEU A 607 11.30 14.45 15.32
C LEU A 607 11.13 15.96 15.15
N ILE A 608 12.02 16.79 15.68
CA ILE A 608 11.95 18.25 15.46
C ILE A 608 12.07 18.60 13.96
N SER A 609 12.81 17.80 13.19
CA SER A 609 12.87 17.94 11.73
C SER A 609 11.51 17.65 11.08
N TRP A 610 10.81 16.58 11.48
CA TRP A 610 9.44 16.34 11.03
C TRP A 610 8.48 17.46 11.42
N MET A 611 8.63 18.04 12.61
CA MET A 611 7.81 19.17 13.06
C MET A 611 8.07 20.44 12.25
N GLY A 612 9.33 20.70 11.89
CA GLY A 612 9.71 21.82 11.02
C GLY A 612 9.15 21.67 9.61
N PHE A 613 9.28 20.46 9.04
CA PHE A 613 8.66 20.13 7.75
C PHE A 613 7.13 20.27 7.79
N SER A 614 6.50 19.81 8.87
CA SER A 614 5.05 19.91 9.07
C SER A 614 4.59 21.36 9.20
N ALA A 615 5.29 22.20 9.96
CA ALA A 615 4.96 23.62 10.11
C ALA A 615 5.03 24.36 8.76
N ARG A 616 6.07 24.09 7.95
CA ARG A 616 6.21 24.64 6.60
C ARG A 616 5.05 24.25 5.69
N LEU A 617 4.66 22.97 5.71
CA LEU A 617 3.54 22.51 4.89
C LEU A 617 2.21 23.08 5.37
N MET A 618 1.95 23.12 6.68
CA MET A 618 0.74 23.71 7.25
C MET A 618 0.60 25.18 6.85
N LYS A 619 1.68 25.96 6.92
CA LYS A 619 1.76 27.33 6.40
C LYS A 619 1.43 27.41 4.91
N THR A 620 2.00 26.51 4.11
CA THR A 620 1.77 26.46 2.65
C THR A 620 0.31 26.16 2.33
N ILE A 621 -0.28 25.16 2.98
CA ILE A 621 -1.70 24.81 2.81
C ILE A 621 -2.58 25.97 3.24
N ALA A 622 -2.40 26.49 4.45
CA ALA A 622 -3.18 27.60 4.99
C ALA A 622 -3.15 28.82 4.07
N THR A 623 -1.98 29.17 3.52
CA THR A 623 -1.84 30.21 2.50
C THR A 623 -2.65 29.89 1.25
N ALA A 624 -2.54 28.66 0.72
CA ALA A 624 -3.21 28.25 -0.50
C ALA A 624 -4.75 28.21 -0.38
N ILE A 625 -5.29 27.97 0.83
CA ILE A 625 -6.74 27.97 1.09
C ILE A 625 -7.27 29.28 1.70
N SER A 626 -6.40 30.28 1.87
CA SER A 626 -6.71 31.61 2.42
C SER A 626 -7.03 31.66 3.92
N GLU A 627 -6.46 30.74 4.71
CA GLU A 627 -6.47 30.77 6.19
C GLU A 627 -5.26 31.58 6.69
N THR A 628 -5.32 32.91 6.58
CA THR A 628 -4.16 33.79 6.76
C THR A 628 -3.60 33.82 8.18
N ASP A 629 -4.47 33.78 9.20
CA ASP A 629 -4.06 33.85 10.60
C ASP A 629 -3.30 32.58 11.01
N ASP A 630 -3.84 31.41 10.63
CA ASP A 630 -3.18 30.12 10.81
C ASP A 630 -1.83 30.09 10.05
N ALA A 631 -1.76 30.62 8.83
CA ALA A 631 -0.52 30.68 8.05
C ALA A 631 0.58 31.52 8.74
N GLU A 632 0.22 32.65 9.36
CA GLU A 632 1.16 33.47 10.15
C GLU A 632 1.68 32.69 11.37
N ASP A 633 0.79 32.02 12.10
CA ASP A 633 1.16 31.24 13.28
C ASP A 633 2.05 30.04 12.93
N TYR A 634 1.75 29.32 11.86
CA TYR A 634 2.63 28.26 11.36
C TYR A 634 3.99 28.82 10.89
N GLY A 635 4.03 30.04 10.35
CA GLY A 635 5.29 30.72 10.04
C GLY A 635 6.15 30.98 11.27
N LYS A 636 5.54 31.40 12.40
CA LYS A 636 6.25 31.58 13.68
C LYS A 636 6.77 30.24 14.22
N HIS A 637 5.96 29.17 14.11
CA HIS A 637 6.41 27.83 14.50
C HIS A 637 7.57 27.35 13.64
N GLU A 638 7.49 27.51 12.30
CA GLU A 638 8.56 27.14 11.36
C GLU A 638 9.86 27.86 11.71
N GLU A 639 9.84 29.18 11.91
CA GLU A 639 11.03 29.95 12.27
C GLU A 639 11.63 29.48 13.60
N ALA A 640 10.81 29.32 14.63
CA ALA A 640 11.24 28.89 15.94
C ALA A 640 11.89 27.49 15.89
N ILE A 641 11.28 26.56 15.15
CA ILE A 641 11.81 25.21 14.97
C ILE A 641 13.13 25.22 14.21
N LEU A 642 13.23 25.97 13.10
CA LEU A 642 14.47 26.04 12.31
C LEU A 642 15.65 26.59 13.11
N ARG A 643 15.42 27.58 13.98
CA ARG A 643 16.46 28.09 14.89
C ARG A 643 16.79 27.08 15.99
N ASN A 644 15.78 26.43 16.57
CA ASN A 644 15.99 25.42 17.60
C ASN A 644 16.69 24.15 17.11
N ILE A 645 16.54 23.76 15.83
CA ILE A 645 17.34 22.67 15.22
C ILE A 645 18.84 22.99 15.36
N ASP A 646 19.23 24.23 15.10
CA ASP A 646 20.63 24.65 15.27
C ASP A 646 20.99 24.78 16.76
N ASP A 647 20.17 25.45 17.58
CA ASP A 647 20.49 25.74 18.99
C ASP A 647 20.56 24.48 19.87
N LEU A 648 19.68 23.50 19.64
CA LEU A 648 19.53 22.31 20.51
C LEU A 648 20.23 21.06 19.99
N HIS A 649 20.53 20.98 18.70
CA HIS A 649 20.98 19.73 18.08
C HIS A 649 22.29 19.83 17.30
N TRP A 650 22.78 21.03 16.96
CA TRP A 650 24.04 21.13 16.22
C TRP A 650 25.24 20.95 17.14
N ASN A 651 25.99 19.86 16.96
CA ASN A 651 27.25 19.65 17.65
C ASN A 651 28.42 20.08 16.75
N LYS A 652 29.10 21.16 17.14
CA LYS A 652 30.22 21.73 16.38
C LYS A 652 31.42 20.78 16.25
N ASP A 653 31.72 20.00 17.28
CA ASP A 653 32.89 19.13 17.32
C ASP A 653 32.65 17.84 16.50
N ALA A 654 31.43 17.31 16.56
CA ALA A 654 31.02 16.18 15.71
C ALA A 654 30.75 16.61 14.26
N GLY A 655 30.47 17.89 14.01
CA GLY A 655 30.17 18.44 12.68
C GLY A 655 28.84 17.95 12.12
N CYS A 656 27.90 17.54 12.98
CA CYS A 656 26.61 17.01 12.59
C CYS A 656 25.51 17.39 13.60
N TYR A 657 24.27 17.07 13.23
CA TYR A 657 23.16 17.16 14.16
C TYR A 657 23.07 15.90 15.02
N CYS A 658 22.67 16.04 16.28
CA CYS A 658 22.63 14.97 17.26
C CYS A 658 21.34 15.04 18.09
N ASP A 659 20.91 13.91 18.62
CA ASP A 659 19.94 13.94 19.71
C ASP A 659 20.56 14.63 20.94
N ALA A 660 19.72 15.17 21.81
CA ALA A 660 20.17 15.80 23.05
C ALA A 660 19.56 15.10 24.27
N THR A 661 20.30 15.01 25.36
CA THR A 661 19.84 14.51 26.66
C THR A 661 20.53 15.30 27.76
N VAL A 662 20.47 14.82 29.00
CA VAL A 662 21.29 15.34 30.10
C VAL A 662 22.21 14.24 30.64
N ASP A 663 23.34 14.65 31.19
CA ASP A 663 24.24 13.74 31.91
C ASP A 663 23.84 13.57 33.39
N SER A 664 24.66 12.88 34.17
CA SER A 664 24.42 12.65 35.59
C SER A 664 24.45 13.92 36.47
N PHE A 665 24.89 15.05 35.91
CA PHE A 665 24.91 16.36 36.56
C PHE A 665 23.80 17.27 36.04
N GLU A 666 22.84 16.73 35.27
CA GLU A 666 21.75 17.44 34.59
C GLU A 666 22.24 18.48 33.55
N GLU A 667 23.50 18.38 33.11
CA GLU A 667 24.05 19.24 32.06
C GLU A 667 23.63 18.72 30.68
N ASN A 668 23.26 19.64 29.78
CA ASN A 668 22.83 19.27 28.43
C ASN A 668 24.00 18.68 27.61
N VAL A 669 23.82 17.47 27.09
CA VAL A 669 24.81 16.77 26.27
C VAL A 669 24.20 16.27 24.95
N HIS A 670 25.04 16.24 23.90
CA HIS A 670 24.66 15.70 22.60
C HIS A 670 25.05 14.23 22.47
N VAL A 671 24.11 13.42 21.98
CA VAL A 671 24.30 12.00 21.67
C VAL A 671 24.45 11.85 20.16
N CYS A 672 25.70 11.81 19.71
CA CYS A 672 26.06 11.89 18.30
C CYS A 672 26.38 10.51 17.71
N HIS A 673 25.35 9.73 17.42
CA HIS A 673 25.47 8.56 16.56
C HIS A 673 25.32 8.98 15.11
N VAL A 674 26.42 9.04 14.34
CA VAL A 674 26.38 9.56 12.95
C VAL A 674 25.64 8.57 12.04
N GLY A 675 24.55 9.02 11.43
CA GLY A 675 23.68 8.17 10.61
C GLY A 675 22.53 8.95 9.98
N TYR A 676 21.46 8.24 9.59
CA TYR A 676 20.26 8.88 9.02
C TYR A 676 19.68 9.95 9.95
N VAL A 677 19.62 9.71 11.27
CA VAL A 677 19.13 10.68 12.26
C VAL A 677 19.97 11.97 12.24
N SER A 678 21.29 11.87 12.15
CA SER A 678 22.18 13.05 12.12
C SER A 678 22.04 13.93 10.89
N ILE A 679 21.48 13.38 9.81
CA ILE A 679 21.25 14.11 8.55
C ILE A 679 19.76 14.39 8.31
N PHE A 680 18.87 14.12 9.27
CA PHE A 680 17.43 14.32 9.09
C PHE A 680 17.02 15.75 8.73
N PRO A 681 17.61 16.80 9.35
CA PRO A 681 17.37 18.17 8.89
C PRO A 681 17.71 18.37 7.42
N PHE A 682 18.77 17.72 6.93
CA PHE A 682 19.13 17.74 5.51
C PHE A 682 18.10 17.01 4.67
N LEU A 683 17.70 15.77 5.05
CA LEU A 683 16.73 14.94 4.32
C LEU A 683 15.40 15.65 4.08
N LEU A 684 14.96 16.49 5.03
CA LEU A 684 13.71 17.26 4.96
C LEU A 684 13.87 18.70 4.44
N GLY A 685 15.07 19.09 3.96
CA GLY A 685 15.30 20.40 3.37
C GLY A 685 15.21 21.56 4.37
N LEU A 686 15.76 21.37 5.56
CA LEU A 686 15.75 22.34 6.68
C LEU A 686 17.13 22.96 6.94
N VAL A 687 18.16 22.56 6.21
CA VAL A 687 19.54 23.07 6.36
C VAL A 687 19.76 24.24 5.40
N ARG A 688 20.46 25.29 5.83
CA ARG A 688 20.86 26.41 4.96
C ARG A 688 22.13 26.05 4.20
N ASP A 689 22.34 26.63 3.02
CA ASP A 689 23.58 26.44 2.25
C ASP A 689 24.75 27.25 2.86
N ASP A 690 25.21 26.81 4.02
CA ASP A 690 26.31 27.37 4.81
C ASP A 690 27.34 26.29 5.20
N ASP A 691 28.22 26.58 6.15
CA ASP A 691 29.26 25.65 6.62
C ASP A 691 28.68 24.37 7.24
N LYS A 692 27.44 24.39 7.78
CA LYS A 692 26.81 23.17 8.31
C LYS A 692 26.46 22.21 7.18
N LEU A 693 25.89 22.71 6.08
CA LEU A 693 25.63 21.88 4.90
C LEU A 693 26.93 21.26 4.36
N LYS A 694 28.02 22.04 4.35
CA LYS A 694 29.33 21.53 3.93
C LYS A 694 29.73 20.30 4.74
N SER A 695 29.66 20.37 6.08
CA SER A 695 29.98 19.25 6.98
C SER A 695 29.05 18.04 6.76
N ILE A 696 27.74 18.27 6.59
CA ILE A 696 26.79 17.19 6.28
C ILE A 696 27.14 16.50 4.96
N LEU A 697 27.50 17.25 3.91
CA LEU A 697 27.95 16.67 2.63
C LEU A 697 29.30 15.95 2.75
N GLU A 698 30.15 16.30 3.71
CA GLU A 698 31.39 15.55 4.04
C GLU A 698 31.03 14.19 4.63
N ILE A 699 30.11 14.13 5.58
CA ILE A 699 29.62 12.88 6.18
C ILE A 699 28.93 11.98 5.15
N ILE A 700 28.03 12.55 4.33
CA ILE A 700 27.31 11.80 3.30
C ILE A 700 28.27 11.16 2.30
N GLY A 701 29.34 11.87 1.91
CA GLY A 701 30.31 11.40 0.91
C GLY A 701 31.51 10.62 1.47
N ASP A 702 31.57 10.32 2.77
CA ASP A 702 32.68 9.59 3.40
C ASP A 702 32.38 8.08 3.47
N GLU A 703 33.24 7.28 2.83
CA GLU A 703 33.15 5.81 2.79
C GLU A 703 33.29 5.16 4.16
N GLU A 704 34.02 5.79 5.07
CA GLU A 704 34.17 5.35 6.46
C GLU A 704 33.04 5.87 7.36
N GLN A 705 32.07 6.60 6.80
CA GLN A 705 30.84 7.03 7.48
C GLN A 705 29.64 6.39 6.76
N LEU A 706 28.88 7.19 5.99
CA LEU A 706 27.62 6.78 5.40
C LEU A 706 27.75 6.26 3.97
N TRP A 707 28.77 6.64 3.22
CA TRP A 707 28.84 6.32 1.80
C TRP A 707 29.18 4.85 1.55
N SER A 708 28.43 4.18 0.68
CA SER A 708 28.77 2.85 0.17
C SER A 708 28.52 2.73 -1.34
N PRO A 709 29.08 1.71 -2.01
CA PRO A 709 28.78 1.41 -3.42
C PRO A 709 27.31 1.06 -3.71
N PHE A 710 26.49 0.88 -2.68
CA PHE A 710 25.10 0.41 -2.79
C PHE A 710 24.06 1.47 -2.36
N GLY A 711 24.52 2.58 -1.78
CA GLY A 711 23.69 3.65 -1.19
C GLY A 711 24.26 4.15 0.13
N LEU A 712 23.56 5.08 0.77
CA LEU A 712 23.91 5.57 2.10
C LEU A 712 23.53 4.54 3.16
N ARG A 713 24.46 4.23 4.06
CA ARG A 713 24.26 3.39 5.24
C ARG A 713 23.39 4.11 6.27
N SER A 714 22.55 3.35 6.97
CA SER A 714 21.71 3.88 8.06
C SER A 714 22.52 4.42 9.23
N LEU A 715 23.65 3.79 9.54
CA LEU A 715 24.56 4.17 10.62
C LEU A 715 26.00 4.17 10.10
N SER A 716 26.82 5.08 10.62
CA SER A 716 28.23 5.22 10.31
C SER A 716 29.01 3.95 10.63
N ARG A 717 29.97 3.62 9.76
CA ARG A 717 30.93 2.54 10.00
C ARG A 717 31.84 2.77 11.22
N LYS A 718 32.02 4.02 11.63
CA LYS A 718 32.80 4.41 12.83
C LYS A 718 32.01 4.28 14.12
N ASP A 719 30.69 4.13 14.04
CA ASP A 719 29.83 4.02 15.22
C ASP A 719 30.02 2.65 15.90
N GLU A 720 30.03 2.61 17.23
CA GLU A 720 30.24 1.38 17.99
C GLU A 720 29.11 0.35 17.81
N PHE A 721 27.91 0.80 17.44
CA PHE A 721 26.75 -0.05 17.20
C PHE A 721 26.65 -0.53 15.75
N TYR A 722 27.56 -0.14 14.87
CA TYR A 722 27.56 -0.55 13.48
C TYR A 722 27.57 -2.08 13.32
N SER A 723 26.56 -2.59 12.61
CA SER A 723 26.32 -4.01 12.38
C SER A 723 26.14 -4.86 13.65
N LYS A 724 25.70 -4.26 14.77
CA LYS A 724 25.41 -4.95 16.04
C LYS A 724 23.92 -5.17 16.27
N GLY A 725 23.57 -6.04 17.20
CA GLY A 725 22.18 -6.34 17.58
C GLY A 725 21.41 -7.01 16.44
N GLU A 726 20.15 -6.62 16.26
CA GLU A 726 19.32 -7.05 15.12
C GLU A 726 19.84 -6.51 13.78
N ASN A 727 20.66 -5.44 13.84
CA ASN A 727 21.25 -4.77 12.68
C ASN A 727 20.16 -4.36 11.68
N TYR A 728 19.11 -3.68 12.14
CA TYR A 728 18.04 -3.22 11.26
C TYR A 728 18.43 -1.88 10.65
N TRP A 729 18.49 -0.83 11.47
CA TRP A 729 18.91 0.54 11.14
C TRP A 729 20.33 0.86 11.63
N ARG A 730 21.16 -0.17 11.84
CA ARG A 730 22.55 -0.06 12.31
C ARG A 730 23.60 -0.33 11.24
N GLY A 731 23.29 0.00 9.98
CA GLY A 731 24.25 -0.08 8.89
C GLY A 731 23.60 -0.32 7.52
N SER A 732 22.54 -1.12 7.47
CA SER A 732 21.82 -1.46 6.22
C SER A 732 21.42 -0.21 5.43
N VAL A 733 21.28 -0.36 4.11
CA VAL A 733 20.88 0.69 3.17
C VAL A 733 19.38 0.61 2.91
N TRP A 734 18.67 1.74 3.10
CA TRP A 734 17.21 1.83 2.95
C TRP A 734 16.83 2.84 1.84
N VAL A 735 15.95 2.43 0.92
CA VAL A 735 15.66 3.20 -0.29
C VAL A 735 14.87 4.48 -0.01
N ASN A 736 13.95 4.47 0.96
CA ASN A 736 13.21 5.66 1.41
C ASN A 736 14.14 6.82 1.83
N MET A 737 15.12 6.57 2.70
CA MET A 737 16.06 7.59 3.18
C MET A 737 17.01 8.03 2.06
N ASN A 738 17.47 7.08 1.25
CA ASN A 738 18.30 7.37 0.08
C ASN A 738 17.55 8.22 -0.96
N TYR A 739 16.26 7.99 -1.16
CA TYR A 739 15.42 8.79 -2.05
C TYR A 739 15.36 10.25 -1.58
N LEU A 740 15.09 10.49 -0.29
CA LEU A 740 15.11 11.84 0.27
C LEU A 740 16.48 12.49 0.10
N ALA A 741 17.57 11.78 0.41
CA ALA A 741 18.93 12.29 0.22
C ALA A 741 19.22 12.68 -1.24
N ILE A 742 18.86 11.82 -2.20
CA ILE A 742 19.02 12.08 -3.64
C ILE A 742 18.25 13.33 -4.06
N LEU A 743 17.01 13.52 -3.59
CA LEU A 743 16.22 14.72 -3.89
C LEU A 743 16.89 15.99 -3.37
N ARG A 744 17.42 15.97 -2.14
CA ARG A 744 18.08 17.14 -1.54
C ARG A 744 19.43 17.43 -2.19
N LEU A 745 20.22 16.40 -2.50
CA LEU A 745 21.46 16.56 -3.28
C LEU A 745 21.19 17.16 -4.66
N LYS A 746 20.09 16.74 -5.32
CA LYS A 746 19.65 17.35 -6.58
C LYS A 746 19.32 18.82 -6.41
N GLU A 747 18.55 19.18 -5.38
CA GLU A 747 18.15 20.56 -5.09
C GLU A 747 19.37 21.47 -4.88
N TYR A 748 20.25 21.14 -3.93
CA TYR A 748 21.47 21.94 -3.68
C TYR A 748 22.43 21.94 -4.86
N GLY A 749 22.46 20.87 -5.67
CA GLY A 749 23.24 20.83 -6.91
C GLY A 749 22.69 21.73 -8.02
N SER A 750 21.38 22.04 -7.99
CA SER A 750 20.69 22.83 -9.01
C SER A 750 20.66 24.33 -8.71
N VAL A 751 21.01 24.74 -7.49
CA VAL A 751 21.01 26.14 -7.03
C VAL A 751 22.45 26.65 -6.92
N LYS A 752 22.68 27.93 -7.24
CA LYS A 752 24.00 28.55 -7.06
C LYS A 752 24.31 28.69 -5.57
N GLY A 753 25.43 28.12 -5.13
CA GLY A 753 25.89 28.24 -3.75
C GLY A 753 27.26 27.58 -3.52
N PRO A 754 27.87 27.75 -2.33
CA PRO A 754 29.22 27.26 -2.03
C PRO A 754 29.33 25.73 -2.13
N ASN A 755 28.25 25.01 -1.83
CA ASN A 755 28.25 23.54 -1.79
C ASN A 755 27.72 22.88 -3.08
N GLN A 756 27.29 23.68 -4.06
CA GLN A 756 26.61 23.22 -5.29
C GLN A 756 27.35 22.08 -6.00
N LYS A 757 28.64 22.27 -6.33
CA LYS A 757 29.42 21.29 -7.11
C LYS A 757 29.53 19.94 -6.41
N LYS A 758 29.66 19.97 -5.08
CA LYS A 758 29.77 18.76 -4.26
C LYS A 758 28.43 18.02 -4.21
N ALA A 759 27.33 18.75 -3.97
CA ALA A 759 25.99 18.18 -3.99
C ALA A 759 25.65 17.55 -5.36
N ALA A 760 25.96 18.23 -6.46
CA ALA A 760 25.78 17.73 -7.83
C ALA A 760 26.53 16.42 -8.09
N LYS A 761 27.78 16.31 -7.62
CA LYS A 761 28.59 15.08 -7.76
C LYS A 761 27.96 13.93 -6.97
N LEU A 762 27.68 14.16 -5.68
CA LEU A 762 27.10 13.15 -4.79
C LEU A 762 25.73 12.68 -5.29
N TYR A 763 24.91 13.59 -5.83
CA TYR A 763 23.63 13.27 -6.48
C TYR A 763 23.80 12.21 -7.58
N ALA A 764 24.69 12.48 -8.55
CA ALA A 764 24.86 11.64 -9.72
C ALA A 764 25.37 10.24 -9.33
N GLU A 765 26.32 10.17 -8.40
CA GLU A 765 26.90 8.91 -7.94
C GLU A 765 25.91 8.11 -7.06
N LEU A 766 25.21 8.75 -6.13
CA LEU A 766 24.28 8.07 -5.22
C LEU A 766 23.07 7.50 -5.99
N ARG A 767 22.51 8.30 -6.91
CA ARG A 767 21.46 7.86 -7.84
C ARG A 767 21.87 6.58 -8.58
N LYS A 768 23.11 6.53 -9.08
CA LYS A 768 23.65 5.38 -9.81
C LYS A 768 23.81 4.15 -8.91
N ASN A 769 24.37 4.33 -7.72
CA ASN A 769 24.67 3.24 -6.78
C ASN A 769 23.40 2.54 -6.31
N VAL A 770 22.39 3.31 -5.88
CA VAL A 770 21.11 2.76 -5.38
C VAL A 770 20.40 1.96 -6.47
N VAL A 771 20.16 2.55 -7.64
CA VAL A 771 19.40 1.86 -8.71
C VAL A 771 20.13 0.61 -9.20
N ASN A 772 21.45 0.67 -9.39
CA ASN A 772 22.21 -0.49 -9.86
C ASN A 772 22.19 -1.64 -8.85
N ASN A 773 22.26 -1.34 -7.55
CA ASN A 773 22.21 -2.37 -6.53
C ASN A 773 20.84 -3.04 -6.46
N VAL A 774 19.77 -2.24 -6.43
CA VAL A 774 18.39 -2.77 -6.41
C VAL A 774 18.11 -3.60 -7.67
N TYR A 775 18.50 -3.09 -8.86
CA TYR A 775 18.36 -3.84 -10.12
C TYR A 775 19.11 -5.17 -10.09
N ARG A 776 20.38 -5.17 -9.67
CA ARG A 776 21.21 -6.39 -9.61
C ARG A 776 20.55 -7.44 -8.73
N VAL A 777 20.13 -7.07 -7.52
CA VAL A 777 19.49 -8.00 -6.58
C VAL A 777 18.15 -8.49 -7.14
N TRP A 778 17.34 -7.62 -7.74
CA TRP A 778 16.10 -8.02 -8.39
C TRP A 778 16.33 -9.00 -9.54
N GLU A 779 17.36 -8.78 -10.37
CA GLU A 779 17.73 -9.66 -11.47
C GLU A 779 18.23 -11.03 -10.96
N GLU A 780 18.98 -11.06 -9.87
CA GLU A 780 19.52 -12.27 -9.25
C GLU A 780 18.48 -13.09 -8.48
N THR A 781 17.57 -12.42 -7.75
CA THR A 781 16.64 -13.09 -6.83
C THR A 781 15.19 -13.11 -7.30
N GLY A 782 14.82 -12.34 -8.32
CA GLY A 782 13.44 -12.14 -8.76
C GLY A 782 12.60 -11.22 -7.87
N PHE A 783 13.21 -10.54 -6.88
CA PHE A 783 12.49 -9.75 -5.87
C PHE A 783 13.21 -8.45 -5.52
N ALA A 784 12.41 -7.43 -5.20
CA ALA A 784 12.86 -6.28 -4.42
C ALA A 784 12.79 -6.59 -2.92
N TRP A 785 13.63 -5.91 -2.13
CA TRP A 785 13.81 -6.17 -0.71
C TRP A 785 13.60 -4.91 0.11
N GLU A 786 13.28 -5.11 1.38
CA GLU A 786 13.05 -4.05 2.37
C GLU A 786 14.28 -3.15 2.54
N GLN A 787 15.43 -3.79 2.66
CA GLN A 787 16.73 -3.15 2.86
C GLN A 787 17.86 -3.94 2.17
N TYR A 788 19.04 -3.30 2.06
CA TYR A 788 20.20 -3.87 1.40
C TYR A 788 21.41 -3.88 2.34
N GLU A 789 22.13 -5.00 2.35
CA GLU A 789 23.30 -5.20 3.19
C GLU A 789 24.44 -4.26 2.78
N GLN A 790 25.10 -3.68 3.78
CA GLN A 790 25.95 -2.50 3.68
C GLN A 790 27.36 -2.74 3.15
N GLU A 791 27.84 -3.99 3.11
CA GLU A 791 29.17 -4.37 2.62
C GLU A 791 29.16 -5.04 1.24
N LYS A 792 28.07 -5.75 0.89
CA LYS A 792 27.93 -6.52 -0.36
C LYS A 792 26.75 -6.06 -1.22
N GLY A 793 25.78 -5.35 -0.65
CA GLY A 793 24.58 -4.89 -1.33
C GLY A 793 23.53 -5.97 -1.57
N ASN A 794 23.62 -7.13 -0.89
CA ASN A 794 22.63 -8.20 -1.02
C ASN A 794 21.29 -7.78 -0.40
N GLY A 795 20.18 -8.34 -0.89
CA GLY A 795 18.87 -8.15 -0.27
C GLY A 795 18.84 -8.68 1.17
N LYS A 796 18.18 -7.95 2.07
CA LYS A 796 18.04 -8.26 3.50
C LYS A 796 16.65 -7.85 4.00
N GLY A 797 16.14 -8.54 5.02
CA GLY A 797 14.81 -8.31 5.55
C GLY A 797 13.73 -8.97 4.71
N VAL A 798 12.57 -8.32 4.59
CA VAL A 798 11.42 -8.85 3.86
C VAL A 798 11.60 -8.82 2.34
N GLN A 799 11.24 -9.93 1.68
CA GLN A 799 11.17 -10.07 0.22
C GLN A 799 9.86 -9.52 -0.33
N HIS A 800 9.81 -9.26 -1.65
CA HIS A 800 8.65 -8.66 -2.32
C HIS A 800 8.24 -7.35 -1.63
N PHE A 801 9.23 -6.58 -1.18
CA PHE A 801 9.00 -5.31 -0.51
C PHE A 801 8.88 -4.23 -1.57
N LEU A 802 7.68 -4.12 -2.12
CA LEU A 802 7.35 -3.23 -3.24
C LEU A 802 6.57 -1.99 -2.77
N GLY A 803 6.70 -1.68 -1.48
CA GLY A 803 6.43 -0.38 -0.87
C GLY A 803 7.49 0.66 -1.23
N TRP A 804 8.26 1.16 -0.26
CA TRP A 804 9.22 2.25 -0.52
C TRP A 804 10.34 1.89 -1.50
N THR A 805 10.68 0.62 -1.69
CA THR A 805 11.78 0.24 -2.61
C THR A 805 11.40 0.57 -4.06
N SER A 806 10.10 0.66 -4.36
CA SER A 806 9.57 1.14 -5.63
C SER A 806 9.92 2.60 -5.94
N LEU A 807 10.42 3.39 -4.97
CA LEU A 807 10.95 4.73 -5.22
C LEU A 807 12.13 4.76 -6.21
N VAL A 808 12.80 3.63 -6.47
CA VAL A 808 13.81 3.56 -7.54
C VAL A 808 13.23 3.91 -8.91
N VAL A 809 11.93 3.70 -9.13
CA VAL A 809 11.23 4.14 -10.35
C VAL A 809 11.33 5.66 -10.48
N ASN A 810 11.05 6.40 -9.40
CA ASN A 810 11.19 7.85 -9.36
C ASN A 810 12.67 8.27 -9.49
N ILE A 811 13.60 7.57 -8.83
CA ILE A 811 15.04 7.85 -8.92
C ILE A 811 15.54 7.75 -10.37
N MET A 812 15.10 6.73 -11.12
CA MET A 812 15.45 6.57 -12.54
C MET A 812 14.86 7.68 -13.41
N ALA A 813 13.73 8.27 -13.01
CA ALA A 813 13.08 9.38 -13.69
C ALA A 813 13.71 10.76 -13.38
N LEU A 814 14.65 10.84 -12.44
CA LEU A 814 15.44 12.05 -12.22
C LEU A 814 16.52 12.21 -13.32
N PRO A 815 16.87 13.45 -13.72
CA PRO A 815 17.84 13.71 -14.79
C PRO A 815 19.25 13.23 -14.43
N GLU A 816 20.08 12.91 -15.42
CA GLU A 816 21.45 12.43 -15.18
C GLU A 816 22.30 13.49 -14.46
N THR A 817 22.17 14.75 -14.87
CA THR A 817 22.88 15.89 -14.30
C THR A 817 21.89 16.92 -13.76
N VAL A 818 22.33 17.72 -12.80
CA VAL A 818 21.60 18.89 -12.32
C VAL A 818 21.79 20.06 -13.28
N GLU A 819 20.71 20.71 -13.69
CA GLU A 819 20.75 21.97 -14.43
C GLU A 819 20.80 23.15 -13.45
N ILE A 820 21.60 24.18 -13.75
CA ILE A 820 21.72 25.35 -12.89
C ILE A 820 20.53 26.27 -13.13
N VAL A 821 19.63 26.37 -12.15
CA VAL A 821 18.56 27.36 -12.18
C VAL A 821 19.12 28.69 -11.64
N PRO A 822 19.06 29.80 -12.39
CA PRO A 822 19.36 31.12 -11.85
C PRO A 822 18.36 31.43 -10.73
N VAL A 823 18.84 31.74 -9.52
CA VAL A 823 17.99 32.20 -8.41
C VAL A 823 17.24 33.47 -8.87
N PRO A 824 15.91 33.53 -8.82
CA PRO A 824 15.18 34.78 -9.00
C PRO A 824 15.66 35.76 -7.91
N GLY A 825 16.06 36.96 -8.30
CA GLY A 825 16.64 37.94 -7.39
C GLY A 825 15.77 38.15 -6.15
N HIS A 826 16.40 38.03 -4.98
CA HIS A 826 15.92 38.70 -3.77
C HIS A 826 16.02 40.21 -4.03
N ASP A 827 14.95 40.81 -4.53
CA ASP A 827 14.74 42.24 -4.31
C ASP A 827 14.27 42.39 -2.87
N GLU A 828 15.06 43.11 -2.07
CA GLU A 828 14.73 43.56 -0.73
C GLU A 828 13.40 44.33 -0.76
N LEU A 829 12.40 43.84 -0.02
CA LEU A 829 11.27 44.63 0.47
C LEU A 829 11.03 44.30 1.95
#